data_AF-A0A397JLF0-F1
#
_entry.id   AF-A0A397JLF0-F1
#
_cell.length_a   1.000
_cell.length_b   1.000
_cell.length_c   1.000
_cell.angle_alpha   90.00
_cell.angle_beta   90.00
_cell.angle_gamma   90.00
#
_symmetry.space_group_name_H-M   'P 1'
#
loop_
_entity.id
_entity.type
_entity.pdbx_description
1 polymer ?
#
loop_
_entity_poly.entity_id
_entity_poly.type
_entity_poly.pdbx_seq_one_letter_code
_entity_poly.pdbx_strand_id
1 'polypeptide(L)'
;MAHSKTRALETEVSEEQSFSRASTPSESCSKRMRLEDNLCPSPSSPWNTSRKGKSSQEEYQLGSIVRVCLKNFVTYDSVEFYPGPNLNMIIGPNGTGKSTIVCAIALGLGWNTSLLGRAKEISDFVKHGQERASIEIELKNKNKNIIITRMIKKSNNTSQWKLNGQNVTHREIQARVASINIQADNLCQFLPQDKVCEFSQMSPPELLMQTQKAVGEKEMIEWHERLIELRNEEKSISTAAKADGDQIDNLEKRNAILERDVTRFREREAIMKRVRLYELRIPFARYGIAKTLYDELKIVRTEAHNEYNRLSKENEPANARKSELENNVKDLTQEKKQCSDSFVKKRREMEGIAAKLEETEGEIDTIRKDLSSIKRKEKMRRTRISQLREEINDFEAKLQIPPSKPDSPDLIRRFDDVNNRIREITSKVGNNRELQSQIDVENKSLYRDMASFKRQLQDLEDVRRRRLDALRNEPATIAAIEWLDQNRDRLNSRVYGPVCLEVNIKNMHYADAVETLLGHFMKTFVCEVEQDYHTVTKALCDEKGLKINVVCFSHLSMAKFQPPIPNNQLRTHGFESYLLDQIDAPPTLCTAICNEAQFHRIPVARSESDVDHKNIERLFEFRKYIAGDTSYSITASKYGRRLKQSYTTRIRPARIFTNTINVESKRILESQLNEIQSKLKENENSLYKLKSEERQLNGSLSVLNSEKAKIIEEKNKARAALNEYEKLKIKLDSTNSQLEREITRPQSIQDEENELKEKLCEIARKRGQLAEKFQKFLDESMQLFSGRIRASLLHLQAVSELQALERQTQDRDDALKQAHAKFSDANKKFLAAKSEAKRLLNAANSENENEEIDEETREALQELAGMSLEELEDGLASDRARANLHYTVDPNVIQTYDNRKAQIDDLKSKLTIKTNRLEVLLKEMTTLKEKWEPQLNELVKQISKEFSNAFDRIGCVGEVRISTNDDYDKWGIDILVKFRDNEKLQVLTGQRQSGGERSVSTIMYLMALQELAKTPFRVVDEINQGMDPRNERLVHSQMIQTACRPNTAQYFLITPKLLPDLEYHERMKILCIYNGEWQPETMDWRKYIEARKKSND
;
A
#
# COMPACT_ATOMS: atom_id res chain seq x y z
N MET A 1 5.38 51.93 -43.09
CA MET A 1 5.03 53.30 -43.52
C MET A 1 4.99 54.22 -42.31
N ALA A 2 4.97 55.54 -42.53
CA ALA A 2 4.76 56.62 -41.56
C ALA A 2 3.42 56.50 -40.77
N HIS A 3 3.17 57.18 -39.62
CA HIS A 3 4.02 58.04 -38.78
C HIS A 3 3.43 58.24 -37.34
N SER A 4 4.32 58.32 -36.34
CA SER A 4 4.51 59.43 -35.37
C SER A 4 3.33 60.11 -34.62
N LYS A 5 3.43 60.13 -33.28
CA LYS A 5 3.33 61.31 -32.35
C LYS A 5 3.74 60.85 -30.93
N THR A 6 4.91 61.11 -30.31
CA THR A 6 5.79 62.28 -30.02
C THR A 6 5.48 63.03 -28.70
N ARG A 7 6.55 63.32 -27.93
CA ARG A 7 6.72 64.25 -26.79
C ARG A 7 6.37 63.76 -25.36
N ALA A 8 7.08 64.20 -24.30
CA ALA A 8 8.41 64.86 -24.17
C ALA A 8 8.87 64.94 -22.68
N LEU A 9 10.09 65.46 -22.47
CA LEU A 9 10.82 65.77 -21.22
C LEU A 9 11.61 64.56 -20.66
N GLU A 10 12.96 64.53 -20.58
CA GLU A 10 14.01 65.56 -20.28
C GLU A 10 13.97 66.00 -18.81
N THR A 11 15.08 66.02 -18.04
CA THR A 11 16.46 65.50 -18.16
C THR A 11 16.99 65.22 -16.71
N GLU A 12 18.23 64.85 -16.33
CA GLU A 12 19.59 64.68 -16.91
C GLU A 12 20.31 63.60 -16.02
N VAL A 13 21.61 63.23 -16.06
CA VAL A 13 22.85 63.76 -16.67
C VAL A 13 23.83 62.60 -17.04
N SER A 14 25.01 62.96 -17.54
CA SER A 14 26.19 62.18 -17.97
C SER A 14 26.91 61.32 -16.89
N GLU A 15 27.33 60.06 -17.15
CA GLU A 15 28.65 59.58 -17.69
C GLU A 15 29.80 59.58 -16.64
N GLU A 16 30.70 58.58 -16.53
CA GLU A 16 31.68 58.12 -17.52
C GLU A 16 32.30 56.71 -17.22
N GLN A 17 32.68 55.99 -18.31
CA GLN A 17 33.93 55.23 -18.58
C GLN A 17 34.62 54.28 -17.54
N SER A 18 35.39 53.24 -17.93
CA SER A 18 35.36 52.39 -19.14
C SER A 18 36.19 51.07 -18.98
N PHE A 19 35.76 50.04 -19.71
CA PHE A 19 36.36 48.75 -20.09
C PHE A 19 37.76 48.24 -19.63
N SER A 20 37.77 46.90 -19.41
CA SER A 20 38.88 45.94 -19.57
C SER A 20 39.92 45.87 -18.42
N ARG A 21 40.71 44.79 -18.25
CA ARG A 21 41.06 43.65 -19.14
C ARG A 21 41.17 42.33 -18.34
N ALA A 22 41.23 41.18 -19.02
CA ALA A 22 41.14 39.86 -18.39
C ALA A 22 42.49 39.14 -18.19
N SER A 23 42.62 38.38 -17.10
CA SER A 23 43.51 37.20 -17.00
C SER A 23 43.18 36.29 -15.80
N THR A 24 43.09 34.99 -16.06
CA THR A 24 43.22 33.87 -15.09
C THR A 24 44.71 33.46 -14.99
N PRO A 25 45.19 32.54 -14.09
CA PRO A 25 44.45 31.52 -13.32
C PRO A 25 44.95 31.23 -11.86
N SER A 26 44.45 30.12 -11.31
CA SER A 26 45.12 29.10 -10.44
C SER A 26 45.43 29.33 -8.94
N GLU A 27 45.05 28.29 -8.18
CA GLU A 27 45.75 27.65 -7.03
C GLU A 27 45.79 28.26 -5.60
N SER A 28 44.89 27.70 -4.77
CA SER A 28 45.23 26.90 -3.56
C SER A 28 45.09 27.49 -2.13
N CYS A 29 44.61 26.60 -1.24
CA CYS A 29 44.97 26.42 0.17
C CYS A 29 44.74 27.52 1.27
N SER A 30 43.55 27.44 1.89
CA SER A 30 43.36 27.23 3.35
C SER A 30 43.23 28.41 4.36
N LYS A 31 42.57 28.08 5.50
CA LYS A 31 42.58 28.71 6.85
C LYS A 31 41.73 29.97 7.14
N ARG A 32 40.61 29.71 7.86
CA ARG A 32 40.12 30.37 9.10
C ARG A 32 40.29 31.90 9.28
N MET A 33 39.15 32.59 9.28
CA MET A 33 38.76 33.59 10.31
C MET A 33 37.46 33.05 10.96
N ARG A 34 37.19 33.10 12.28
CA ARG A 34 37.19 34.20 13.26
C ARG A 34 36.23 35.34 12.89
N LEU A 35 35.05 35.32 13.50
CA LEU A 35 34.17 36.47 13.72
C LEU A 35 34.24 36.83 15.21
N GLU A 36 33.89 38.08 15.53
CA GLU A 36 34.26 38.74 16.79
C GLU A 36 33.14 38.77 17.84
N ASP A 37 33.54 38.93 19.11
CA ASP A 37 32.62 39.21 20.22
C ASP A 37 32.00 40.61 20.09
N ASN A 38 30.74 40.77 20.50
CA ASN A 38 30.32 41.86 21.40
C ASN A 38 28.85 41.74 21.86
N LEU A 39 28.56 42.35 23.03
CA LEU A 39 27.26 42.55 23.70
C LEU A 39 26.78 41.49 24.72
N CYS A 40 27.44 41.49 25.89
CA CYS A 40 26.84 41.05 27.16
C CYS A 40 26.50 42.26 28.05
N PRO A 41 25.28 42.35 28.63
CA PRO A 41 25.03 43.11 29.85
C PRO A 41 25.57 42.34 31.07
N SER A 42 26.15 43.04 32.04
CA SER A 42 26.75 42.44 33.25
C SER A 42 25.72 42.18 34.37
N PRO A 43 25.97 41.21 35.28
CA PRO A 43 25.01 40.79 36.29
C PRO A 43 25.03 41.65 37.57
N SER A 44 23.90 41.67 38.28
CA SER A 44 23.80 42.12 39.68
C SER A 44 23.07 41.07 40.54
N SER A 45 23.21 41.16 41.86
CA SER A 45 23.01 40.08 42.84
C SER A 45 22.32 40.61 44.11
N PRO A 46 21.74 39.79 45.02
CA PRO A 46 21.30 38.40 44.92
C PRO A 46 19.80 38.19 45.22
N TRP A 47 19.36 36.94 45.08
CA TRP A 47 18.17 36.30 45.64
C TRP A 47 17.55 36.94 46.91
N ASN A 48 16.23 37.16 46.89
CA ASN A 48 15.41 37.37 48.09
C ASN A 48 14.24 36.37 48.13
N THR A 49 14.12 35.60 49.21
CA THR A 49 13.32 34.37 49.27
C THR A 49 11.99 34.53 50.01
N SER A 50 10.95 35.01 49.31
CA SER A 50 9.56 34.69 49.69
C SER A 50 8.53 35.07 48.62
N ARG A 51 7.77 34.08 48.13
CA ARG A 51 6.32 34.24 47.91
C ARG A 51 5.62 32.87 47.84
N LYS A 52 4.52 32.75 48.59
CA LYS A 52 3.64 31.56 48.62
C LYS A 52 2.88 31.46 47.30
N GLY A 53 2.65 30.24 46.80
CA GLY A 53 1.99 30.03 45.52
C GLY A 53 0.52 30.45 45.50
N LYS A 54 0.14 31.31 44.54
CA LYS A 54 -1.22 31.56 44.01
C LYS A 54 -1.14 32.58 42.86
N SER A 55 -1.04 32.10 41.61
CA SER A 55 -1.23 32.93 40.39
C SER A 55 -1.26 32.13 39.08
N SER A 56 -0.57 30.98 38.99
CA SER A 56 -0.29 30.26 37.74
C SER A 56 -1.47 29.57 37.03
N GLN A 57 -2.72 29.97 37.27
CA GLN A 57 -3.90 29.46 36.58
C GLN A 57 -4.37 30.34 35.41
N GLU A 58 -3.83 31.55 35.25
CA GLU A 58 -4.29 32.55 34.26
C GLU A 58 -3.67 32.38 32.86
N GLU A 59 -2.57 31.64 32.74
CA GLU A 59 -1.76 31.54 31.50
C GLU A 59 -2.16 30.37 30.57
N TYR A 60 -3.05 29.46 31.00
CA TYR A 60 -3.49 28.31 30.19
C TYR A 60 -4.75 28.65 29.37
N GLN A 61 -4.70 28.37 28.07
CA GLN A 61 -5.86 28.42 27.18
C GLN A 61 -6.89 27.33 27.51
N LEU A 62 -8.13 27.53 27.04
CA LEU A 62 -9.21 26.55 27.21
C LEU A 62 -8.89 25.28 26.41
N GLY A 63 -9.06 24.11 27.03
CA GLY A 63 -8.75 22.80 26.45
C GLY A 63 -7.29 22.36 26.59
N SER A 64 -6.37 23.21 27.03
CA SER A 64 -4.96 22.82 27.28
C SER A 64 -4.83 21.87 28.48
N ILE A 65 -3.84 20.99 28.43
CA ILE A 65 -3.57 19.95 29.43
C ILE A 65 -2.79 20.57 30.61
N VAL A 66 -3.36 20.53 31.80
CA VAL A 66 -2.79 21.10 33.04
C VAL A 66 -1.98 20.05 33.82
N ARG A 67 -2.45 18.80 33.83
CA ARG A 67 -1.86 17.67 34.57
C ARG A 67 -2.16 16.36 33.86
N VAL A 68 -1.20 15.43 33.91
CA VAL A 68 -1.38 14.03 33.50
C VAL A 68 -0.85 13.13 34.62
N CYS A 69 -1.64 12.12 35.01
CA CYS A 69 -1.24 11.10 35.98
C CYS A 69 -1.48 9.70 35.40
N LEU A 70 -0.46 8.84 35.45
CA LEU A 70 -0.48 7.47 34.92
C LEU A 70 -0.12 6.49 36.04
N LYS A 71 -0.82 5.36 36.12
CA LYS A 71 -0.47 4.25 37.02
C LYS A 71 -0.55 2.90 36.31
N ASN A 72 0.44 2.04 36.55
CA ASN A 72 0.60 0.72 35.95
C ASN A 72 0.47 0.70 34.41
N PHE A 73 0.96 1.75 33.75
CA PHE A 73 0.73 2.00 32.32
C PHE A 73 2.02 1.81 31.51
N VAL A 74 2.07 0.73 30.72
CA VAL A 74 3.23 0.25 29.95
C VAL A 74 4.54 0.20 30.78
N THR A 75 5.35 1.26 30.75
CA THR A 75 6.62 1.38 31.48
C THR A 75 6.45 1.91 32.90
N TYR A 76 5.43 2.75 33.17
CA TYR A 76 5.29 3.54 34.39
C TYR A 76 4.46 2.83 35.47
N ASP A 77 4.99 2.69 36.68
CA ASP A 77 4.25 2.20 37.86
C ASP A 77 3.35 3.30 38.42
N SER A 78 3.90 4.49 38.66
CA SER A 78 3.15 5.71 38.97
C SER A 78 3.96 6.92 38.54
N VAL A 79 3.37 7.81 37.74
CA VAL A 79 3.97 9.10 37.37
C VAL A 79 2.89 10.17 37.32
N GLU A 80 3.21 11.38 37.78
CA GLU A 80 2.36 12.55 37.69
C GLU A 80 3.22 13.73 37.25
N PHE A 81 2.77 14.46 36.22
CA PHE A 81 3.48 15.62 35.71
C PHE A 81 2.53 16.71 35.24
N TYR A 82 3.07 17.93 35.20
CA TYR A 82 2.36 19.16 34.91
C TYR A 82 3.03 19.81 33.70
N PRO A 83 2.43 19.77 32.51
CA PRO A 83 2.88 20.57 31.36
C PRO A 83 2.96 22.07 31.68
N GLY A 84 3.58 22.86 30.81
CA GLY A 84 3.50 24.32 30.76
C GLY A 84 2.47 24.79 29.71
N PRO A 85 2.08 26.07 29.69
CA PRO A 85 1.02 26.57 28.83
C PRO A 85 1.40 26.61 27.33
N ASN A 86 2.67 26.85 26.98
CA ASN A 86 3.15 26.91 25.60
C ASN A 86 3.89 25.62 25.20
N LEU A 87 5.19 25.71 24.86
CA LEU A 87 5.97 24.59 24.33
C LEU A 87 6.47 23.65 25.44
N ASN A 88 6.20 22.36 25.28
CA ASN A 88 6.60 21.27 26.15
C ASN A 88 7.51 20.31 25.37
N MET A 89 8.79 20.27 25.69
CA MET A 89 9.76 19.40 25.03
C MET A 89 10.00 18.15 25.89
N ILE A 90 9.49 17.00 25.45
CA ILE A 90 9.67 15.71 26.13
C ILE A 90 10.93 15.04 25.57
N ILE A 91 11.89 14.74 26.45
CA ILE A 91 13.20 14.21 26.07
C ILE A 91 13.60 12.98 26.89
N GLY A 92 14.40 12.11 26.31
CA GLY A 92 14.97 10.94 26.99
C GLY A 92 15.55 9.92 26.01
N PRO A 93 16.36 8.95 26.49
CA PRO A 93 16.89 7.86 25.67
C PRO A 93 15.80 7.02 24.98
N ASN A 94 16.19 6.16 24.05
CA ASN A 94 15.25 5.24 23.41
C ASN A 94 14.85 4.10 24.35
N GLY A 95 13.61 3.66 24.27
CA GLY A 95 13.02 2.66 25.18
C GLY A 95 12.50 3.20 26.52
N THR A 96 12.81 4.43 26.94
CA THR A 96 12.45 4.92 28.30
C THR A 96 10.98 5.25 28.53
N GLY A 97 10.15 5.24 27.48
CA GLY A 97 8.71 5.52 27.58
C GLY A 97 8.27 6.94 27.15
N LYS A 98 9.05 7.64 26.30
CA LYS A 98 8.68 8.95 25.70
C LYS A 98 7.25 8.95 25.12
N SER A 99 7.07 8.27 23.99
CA SER A 99 5.79 8.15 23.29
C SER A 99 4.73 7.33 24.04
N THR A 100 5.07 6.69 25.16
CA THR A 100 4.06 6.13 26.08
C THR A 100 3.19 7.25 26.66
N ILE A 101 3.74 8.46 26.85
CA ILE A 101 2.96 9.64 27.26
C ILE A 101 1.98 10.06 26.14
N VAL A 102 2.41 10.02 24.87
CA VAL A 102 1.55 10.27 23.70
C VAL A 102 0.38 9.30 23.66
N CYS A 103 0.67 8.00 23.82
CA CYS A 103 -0.34 6.96 23.89
C CYS A 103 -1.31 7.18 25.06
N ALA A 104 -0.81 7.60 26.22
CA ALA A 104 -1.65 7.91 27.37
C ALA A 104 -2.56 9.13 27.14
N ILE A 105 -2.05 10.22 26.53
CA ILE A 105 -2.85 11.40 26.19
C ILE A 105 -3.98 11.00 25.24
N ALA A 106 -3.66 10.31 24.14
CA ALA A 106 -4.64 9.85 23.16
C ALA A 106 -5.70 8.90 23.77
N LEU A 107 -5.25 7.85 24.47
CA LEU A 107 -6.17 6.88 25.09
C LEU A 107 -6.99 7.52 26.20
N GLY A 108 -6.46 8.47 26.97
CA GLY A 108 -7.20 9.19 28.02
C GLY A 108 -8.25 10.16 27.47
N LEU A 109 -8.07 10.69 26.26
CA LEU A 109 -9.00 11.63 25.60
C LEU A 109 -10.12 10.96 24.79
N GLY A 110 -10.20 9.63 24.76
CA GLY A 110 -11.25 8.92 24.02
C GLY A 110 -10.84 8.36 22.66
N TRP A 111 -9.55 8.41 22.29
CA TRP A 111 -9.10 8.00 20.96
C TRP A 111 -8.81 6.49 20.89
N ASN A 112 -8.73 5.97 19.66
CA ASN A 112 -8.62 4.54 19.37
C ASN A 112 -7.15 4.05 19.32
N THR A 113 -6.90 2.77 19.62
CA THR A 113 -5.55 2.16 19.56
C THR A 113 -4.98 2.17 18.14
N SER A 114 -5.84 2.10 17.12
CA SER A 114 -5.46 2.17 15.70
C SER A 114 -4.75 3.46 15.30
N LEU A 115 -4.97 4.58 16.00
CA LEU A 115 -4.29 5.86 15.75
C LEU A 115 -2.86 5.90 16.30
N LEU A 116 -2.44 4.86 17.06
CA LEU A 116 -1.17 4.83 17.79
C LEU A 116 -0.15 3.81 17.27
N GLY A 117 -0.51 2.99 16.27
CA GLY A 117 0.38 2.03 15.58
C GLY A 117 0.96 0.87 16.40
N ARG A 118 0.98 0.98 17.74
CA ARG A 118 1.85 0.18 18.63
C ARG A 118 1.27 -1.11 19.18
N ALA A 119 -0.05 -1.17 19.34
CA ALA A 119 -0.76 -2.33 19.91
C ALA A 119 -2.19 -2.38 19.38
N LYS A 120 -2.76 -3.58 19.28
CA LYS A 120 -4.12 -3.77 18.76
C LYS A 120 -5.15 -3.63 19.88
N GLU A 121 -4.90 -4.26 21.03
CA GLU A 121 -5.80 -4.22 22.17
C GLU A 121 -5.48 -3.07 23.14
N ILE A 122 -6.39 -2.79 24.07
CA ILE A 122 -6.12 -1.86 25.17
C ILE A 122 -5.53 -2.56 26.40
N SER A 123 -5.77 -3.87 26.54
CA SER A 123 -5.12 -4.79 27.49
C SER A 123 -3.58 -4.71 27.44
N ASP A 124 -3.01 -4.53 26.24
CA ASP A 124 -1.58 -4.41 25.95
C ASP A 124 -0.93 -3.20 26.64
N PHE A 125 -1.69 -2.13 26.91
CA PHE A 125 -1.17 -0.92 27.56
C PHE A 125 -1.06 -1.05 29.10
N VAL A 126 -1.51 -2.17 29.68
CA VAL A 126 -1.33 -2.48 31.11
C VAL A 126 0.04 -3.10 31.35
N LYS A 127 0.83 -2.49 32.24
CA LYS A 127 2.20 -2.90 32.59
C LYS A 127 2.29 -4.40 32.90
N HIS A 128 3.36 -5.05 32.45
CA HIS A 128 3.59 -6.47 32.72
C HIS A 128 3.60 -6.76 34.23
N GLY A 129 2.95 -7.84 34.64
CA GLY A 129 2.73 -8.19 36.04
C GLY A 129 1.53 -7.49 36.71
N GLN A 130 0.85 -6.55 36.05
CA GLN A 130 -0.30 -5.82 36.61
C GLN A 130 -1.63 -6.20 35.93
N GLU A 131 -2.72 -6.23 36.71
CA GLU A 131 -4.08 -6.48 36.19
C GLU A 131 -4.76 -5.25 35.60
N ARG A 132 -4.39 -4.06 36.07
CA ARG A 132 -5.13 -2.80 35.81
C ARG A 132 -4.18 -1.64 35.65
N ALA A 133 -4.53 -0.72 34.76
CA ALA A 133 -3.89 0.58 34.58
C ALA A 133 -4.91 1.72 34.74
N SER A 134 -4.44 2.91 35.08
CA SER A 134 -5.27 4.12 35.05
C SER A 134 -4.54 5.29 34.42
N ILE A 135 -5.21 5.96 33.49
CA ILE A 135 -4.82 7.24 32.91
C ILE A 135 -5.75 8.31 33.50
N GLU A 136 -5.21 9.44 33.94
CA GLU A 136 -5.97 10.62 34.31
C GLU A 136 -5.40 11.87 33.63
N ILE A 137 -6.25 12.67 33.00
CA ILE A 137 -5.90 13.90 32.30
C ILE A 137 -6.77 15.04 32.82
N GLU A 138 -6.16 16.16 33.14
CA GLU A 138 -6.86 17.37 33.58
C GLU A 138 -6.75 18.48 32.53
N LEU A 139 -7.90 18.93 32.03
CA LEU A 139 -8.02 19.92 30.97
C LEU A 139 -8.53 21.26 31.53
N LYS A 140 -7.88 22.36 31.14
CA LYS A 140 -8.28 23.72 31.50
C LYS A 140 -9.66 24.04 30.90
N ASN A 141 -10.54 24.62 31.70
CA ASN A 141 -11.90 25.00 31.32
C ASN A 141 -12.32 26.29 32.04
N LYS A 142 -13.37 26.98 31.55
CA LYS A 142 -13.75 28.33 31.99
C LYS A 142 -14.00 28.45 33.50
N ASN A 143 -14.71 27.50 34.11
CA ASN A 143 -15.15 27.59 35.50
C ASN A 143 -14.45 26.56 36.41
N LYS A 144 -14.42 25.29 35.98
CA LYS A 144 -13.76 24.18 36.69
C LYS A 144 -13.12 23.26 35.67
N ASN A 145 -11.85 22.90 35.88
CA ASN A 145 -11.10 21.97 35.04
C ASN A 145 -11.86 20.64 34.86
N ILE A 146 -11.70 20.03 33.70
CA ILE A 146 -12.34 18.76 33.33
C ILE A 146 -11.31 17.65 33.57
N ILE A 147 -11.57 16.78 34.53
CA ILE A 147 -10.75 15.60 34.81
C ILE A 147 -11.37 14.40 34.09
N ILE A 148 -10.63 13.78 33.18
CA ILE A 148 -11.02 12.56 32.48
C ILE A 148 -10.14 11.42 33.00
N THR A 149 -10.74 10.38 33.56
CA THR A 149 -10.04 9.19 34.06
C THR A 149 -10.47 7.96 33.26
N ARG A 150 -9.52 7.26 32.63
CA ARG A 150 -9.74 5.95 31.97
C ARG A 150 -9.06 4.86 32.78
N MET A 151 -9.84 3.90 33.26
CA MET A 151 -9.34 2.70 33.94
C MET A 151 -9.39 1.51 32.97
N ILE A 152 -8.28 0.80 32.80
CA ILE A 152 -8.13 -0.34 31.88
C ILE A 152 -8.01 -1.63 32.70
N LYS A 153 -8.70 -2.71 32.31
CA LYS A 153 -8.64 -4.03 32.93
C LYS A 153 -8.11 -5.06 31.95
N LYS A 154 -7.03 -5.76 32.32
CA LYS A 154 -6.35 -6.73 31.47
C LYS A 154 -7.14 -8.03 31.29
N SER A 155 -7.82 -8.49 32.34
CA SER A 155 -8.50 -9.80 32.40
C SER A 155 -9.66 -9.99 31.42
N ASN A 156 -10.21 -8.91 30.86
CA ASN A 156 -11.31 -8.96 29.90
C ASN A 156 -11.22 -7.87 28.81
N ASN A 157 -10.05 -7.24 28.63
CA ASN A 157 -9.81 -6.16 27.66
C ASN A 157 -10.81 -4.97 27.72
N THR A 158 -11.47 -4.75 28.87
CA THR A 158 -12.45 -3.66 29.02
C THR A 158 -11.80 -2.39 29.59
N SER A 159 -12.39 -1.23 29.29
CA SER A 159 -12.05 0.03 29.96
C SER A 159 -13.30 0.73 30.49
N GLN A 160 -13.15 1.40 31.64
CA GLN A 160 -14.18 2.17 32.33
C GLN A 160 -13.80 3.66 32.31
N TRP A 161 -14.78 4.52 32.03
CA TRP A 161 -14.59 5.97 31.90
C TRP A 161 -15.18 6.71 33.08
N LYS A 162 -14.48 7.75 33.53
CA LYS A 162 -14.99 8.73 34.48
C LYS A 162 -14.75 10.16 34.00
N LEU A 163 -15.74 11.02 34.26
CA LEU A 163 -15.67 12.46 34.06
C LEU A 163 -15.87 13.12 35.43
N ASN A 164 -14.87 13.87 35.89
CA ASN A 164 -14.85 14.50 37.23
C ASN A 164 -15.16 13.50 38.38
N GLY A 165 -14.78 12.23 38.23
CA GLY A 165 -15.03 11.15 39.19
C GLY A 165 -16.32 10.35 39.00
N GLN A 166 -17.30 10.88 38.26
CA GLN A 166 -18.56 10.18 37.94
C GLN A 166 -18.36 9.22 36.75
N ASN A 167 -18.94 8.02 36.81
CA ASN A 167 -18.90 7.06 35.68
C ASN A 167 -19.70 7.61 34.48
N VAL A 168 -19.14 7.49 33.28
CA VAL A 168 -19.78 7.94 32.02
C VAL A 168 -19.52 6.94 30.88
N THR A 169 -20.21 7.11 29.75
CA THR A 169 -19.94 6.38 28.51
C THR A 169 -18.80 7.02 27.70
N HIS A 170 -18.24 6.26 26.76
CA HIS A 170 -17.23 6.76 25.81
C HIS A 170 -17.78 7.89 24.91
N ARG A 171 -19.05 7.81 24.49
CA ARG A 171 -19.71 8.87 23.69
C ARG A 171 -19.78 10.20 24.43
N GLU A 172 -20.05 10.18 25.74
CA GLU A 172 -20.09 11.40 26.56
C GLU A 172 -18.70 12.03 26.72
N ILE A 173 -17.65 11.21 26.84
CA ILE A 173 -16.25 11.69 26.79
C ILE A 173 -15.97 12.35 25.42
N GLN A 174 -16.27 11.68 24.31
CA GLN A 174 -16.07 12.24 22.97
C GLN A 174 -16.83 13.56 22.77
N ALA A 175 -18.10 13.62 23.14
CA ALA A 175 -18.91 14.85 23.06
C ALA A 175 -18.32 15.98 23.93
N ARG A 176 -17.80 15.65 25.13
CA ARG A 176 -17.18 16.65 26.02
C ARG A 176 -15.85 17.16 25.49
N VAL A 177 -15.04 16.27 24.92
CA VAL A 177 -13.73 16.58 24.30
C VAL A 177 -13.93 17.42 23.03
N ALA A 178 -14.91 17.08 22.19
CA ALA A 178 -15.30 17.89 21.03
C ALA A 178 -15.85 19.28 21.43
N SER A 179 -16.58 19.40 22.55
CA SER A 179 -17.13 20.69 23.02
C SER A 179 -16.08 21.75 23.42
N ILE A 180 -14.82 21.34 23.56
CA ILE A 180 -13.65 22.20 23.82
C ILE A 180 -12.65 22.17 22.65
N ASN A 181 -13.14 21.82 21.45
CA ASN A 181 -12.43 21.72 20.17
C ASN A 181 -11.16 20.85 20.19
N ILE A 182 -11.17 19.77 20.96
CA ILE A 182 -10.18 18.70 20.87
C ILE A 182 -10.70 17.66 19.87
N GLN A 183 -9.93 17.36 18.83
CA GLN A 183 -10.31 16.53 17.69
C GLN A 183 -9.35 15.34 17.56
N ALA A 184 -9.87 14.13 17.35
CA ALA A 184 -9.07 12.90 17.24
C ALA A 184 -8.43 12.75 15.86
N ASP A 185 -9.21 13.05 14.82
CA ASP A 185 -8.88 12.74 13.42
C ASP A 185 -8.22 13.93 12.69
N ASN A 186 -7.88 14.99 13.42
CA ASN A 186 -7.21 16.17 12.90
C ASN A 186 -5.68 16.01 12.98
N LEU A 187 -5.05 15.77 11.83
CA LEU A 187 -3.60 15.58 11.66
C LEU A 187 -2.75 16.76 12.18
N CYS A 188 -3.33 17.97 12.28
CA CYS A 188 -2.66 19.14 12.85
C CYS A 188 -2.80 19.25 14.38
N GLN A 189 -3.69 18.47 15.03
CA GLN A 189 -3.70 18.31 16.49
C GLN A 189 -2.76 17.19 16.95
N PHE A 190 -2.70 16.08 16.22
CA PHE A 190 -1.96 14.89 16.65
C PHE A 190 -1.18 14.27 15.49
N LEU A 191 0.13 14.43 15.52
CA LEU A 191 1.06 14.00 14.49
C LEU A 191 2.02 12.93 15.03
N PRO A 192 1.62 11.65 15.05
CA PRO A 192 2.49 10.55 15.42
C PRO A 192 3.46 10.21 14.27
N GLN A 193 4.62 9.68 14.64
CA GLN A 193 5.75 9.26 13.79
C GLN A 193 5.36 8.74 12.39
N ASP A 194 4.50 7.72 12.32
CA ASP A 194 4.13 7.07 11.06
C ASP A 194 3.27 7.95 10.12
N LYS A 195 2.48 8.88 10.66
CA LYS A 195 1.55 9.72 9.88
C LYS A 195 2.23 10.81 9.06
N VAL A 196 3.45 11.21 9.42
CA VAL A 196 4.25 12.14 8.60
C VAL A 196 4.57 11.53 7.23
N CYS A 197 4.85 10.22 7.20
CA CYS A 197 5.09 9.48 5.98
C CYS A 197 3.83 9.32 5.12
N GLU A 198 2.67 9.04 5.72
CA GLU A 198 1.38 8.99 5.00
C GLU A 198 1.03 10.34 4.35
N PHE A 199 1.21 11.45 5.07
CA PHE A 199 0.95 12.78 4.55
C PHE A 199 1.76 13.08 3.28
N SER A 200 3.04 12.66 3.24
CA SER A 200 3.91 12.79 2.06
C SER A 200 3.55 11.88 0.86
N GLN A 201 2.47 11.08 0.99
CA GLN A 201 1.96 10.14 -0.01
C GLN A 201 0.49 10.44 -0.41
N MET A 202 -0.18 11.38 0.24
CA MET A 202 -1.55 11.79 -0.10
C MET A 202 -1.60 12.41 -1.50
N SER A 203 -2.65 12.11 -2.26
CA SER A 203 -2.94 12.80 -3.52
C SER A 203 -3.39 14.25 -3.27
N PRO A 204 -3.26 15.17 -4.25
CA PRO A 204 -3.69 16.56 -4.10
C PRO A 204 -5.15 16.74 -3.60
N PRO A 205 -6.14 15.93 -4.03
CA PRO A 205 -7.51 16.00 -3.48
C PRO A 205 -7.65 15.53 -2.03
N GLU A 206 -6.92 14.47 -1.64
CA GLU A 206 -6.87 14.05 -0.23
C GLU A 206 -6.22 15.12 0.64
N LEU A 207 -5.15 15.75 0.15
CA LEU A 207 -4.48 16.87 0.82
C LEU A 207 -5.40 18.09 0.99
N LEU A 208 -6.21 18.42 -0.02
CA LEU A 208 -7.24 19.46 0.05
C LEU A 208 -8.31 19.12 1.11
N MET A 209 -8.82 17.88 1.11
CA MET A 209 -9.83 17.42 2.05
C MET A 209 -9.30 17.41 3.50
N GLN A 210 -8.07 16.98 3.73
CA GLN A 210 -7.44 17.04 5.05
C GLN A 210 -7.12 18.48 5.48
N THR A 211 -6.75 19.36 4.56
CA THR A 211 -6.52 20.80 4.83
C THR A 211 -7.81 21.49 5.27
N GLN A 212 -8.93 21.24 4.58
CA GLN A 212 -10.25 21.73 5.00
C GLN A 212 -10.66 21.17 6.36
N LYS A 213 -10.41 19.88 6.63
CA LYS A 213 -10.68 19.25 7.95
C LYS A 213 -9.79 19.77 9.08
N ALA A 214 -8.58 20.24 8.78
CA ALA A 214 -7.63 20.75 9.78
C ALA A 214 -7.85 22.22 10.16
N VAL A 215 -8.22 23.07 9.19
CA VAL A 215 -8.21 24.54 9.32
C VAL A 215 -9.52 25.20 8.89
N GLY A 216 -10.28 24.58 7.97
CA GLY A 216 -11.53 25.12 7.44
C GLY A 216 -12.67 25.17 8.45
N GLU A 217 -13.72 25.92 8.10
CA GLU A 217 -14.97 25.95 8.86
C GLU A 217 -15.87 24.78 8.43
N LYS A 218 -16.81 24.34 9.27
CA LYS A 218 -17.52 23.07 9.03
C LYS A 218 -18.35 23.11 7.75
N GLU A 219 -18.99 24.26 7.55
CA GLU A 219 -19.78 24.61 6.38
C GLU A 219 -18.97 24.46 5.08
N MET A 220 -17.66 24.75 5.09
CA MET A 220 -16.80 24.61 3.91
C MET A 220 -16.69 23.15 3.44
N ILE A 221 -16.61 22.19 4.37
CA ILE A 221 -16.55 20.75 4.07
C ILE A 221 -17.91 20.27 3.56
N GLU A 222 -19.00 20.67 4.22
CA GLU A 222 -20.37 20.37 3.81
C GLU A 222 -20.67 20.90 2.41
N TRP A 223 -20.16 22.08 2.05
CA TRP A 223 -20.28 22.65 0.70
C TRP A 223 -19.43 21.90 -0.33
N HIS A 224 -18.21 21.44 0.02
CA HIS A 224 -17.38 20.64 -0.89
C HIS A 224 -18.02 19.28 -1.20
N GLU A 225 -18.47 18.57 -0.16
CA GLU A 225 -19.15 17.27 -0.31
C GLU A 225 -20.46 17.44 -1.12
N ARG A 226 -21.25 18.49 -0.85
CA ARG A 226 -22.48 18.81 -1.61
C ARG A 226 -22.22 19.21 -3.07
N LEU A 227 -21.12 19.91 -3.38
CA LEU A 227 -20.72 20.20 -4.77
C LEU A 227 -20.37 18.91 -5.54
N ILE A 228 -19.76 17.92 -4.87
CA ILE A 228 -19.47 16.60 -5.45
C ILE A 228 -20.76 15.83 -5.71
N GLU A 229 -21.72 15.81 -4.77
CA GLU A 229 -23.04 15.21 -5.00
C GLU A 229 -23.74 15.81 -6.22
N LEU A 230 -23.86 17.14 -6.26
CA LEU A 230 -24.56 17.87 -7.32
C LEU A 230 -23.94 17.65 -8.71
N ARG A 231 -22.60 17.60 -8.80
CA ARG A 231 -21.89 17.30 -10.06
C ARG A 231 -22.15 15.88 -10.55
N ASN A 232 -22.36 14.92 -9.65
CA ASN A 232 -22.70 13.55 -10.02
C ASN A 232 -24.19 13.40 -10.40
N GLU A 233 -25.11 14.12 -9.74
CA GLU A 233 -26.52 14.20 -10.14
C GLU A 233 -26.65 14.84 -11.53
N GLU A 234 -25.98 15.97 -11.76
CA GLU A 234 -25.96 16.69 -13.05
C GLU A 234 -25.48 15.78 -14.19
N LYS A 235 -24.31 15.14 -14.09
CA LYS A 235 -23.80 14.21 -15.11
C LYS A 235 -24.76 13.07 -15.44
N SER A 236 -25.41 12.52 -14.42
CA SER A 236 -26.38 11.43 -14.56
C SER A 236 -27.61 11.88 -15.36
N ILE A 237 -28.23 12.99 -14.95
CA ILE A 237 -29.42 13.54 -15.61
C ILE A 237 -29.08 14.08 -17.00
N SER A 238 -27.91 14.71 -17.18
CA SER A 238 -27.41 15.23 -18.47
C SER A 238 -27.24 14.12 -19.50
N THR A 239 -26.65 12.99 -19.10
CA THR A 239 -26.52 11.79 -19.95
C THR A 239 -27.89 11.20 -20.28
N ALA A 240 -28.82 11.14 -19.31
CA ALA A 240 -30.17 10.62 -19.50
C ALA A 240 -31.09 11.57 -20.31
N ALA A 241 -30.84 12.87 -20.30
CA ALA A 241 -31.55 13.87 -21.12
C ALA A 241 -31.08 13.80 -22.58
N LYS A 242 -29.77 13.63 -22.80
CA LYS A 242 -29.22 13.41 -24.14
C LYS A 242 -29.78 12.14 -24.80
N ALA A 243 -29.84 11.04 -24.05
CA ALA A 243 -30.41 9.77 -24.56
C ALA A 243 -31.91 9.89 -24.90
N ASP A 244 -32.71 10.58 -24.09
CA ASP A 244 -34.12 10.89 -24.42
C ASP A 244 -34.23 11.75 -25.68
N GLY A 245 -33.36 12.76 -25.84
CA GLY A 245 -33.28 13.61 -27.03
C GLY A 245 -32.96 12.82 -28.29
N ASP A 246 -31.89 12.01 -28.26
CA ASP A 246 -31.50 11.11 -29.36
C ASP A 246 -32.64 10.11 -29.71
N GLN A 247 -33.47 9.71 -28.74
CA GLN A 247 -34.64 8.86 -28.94
C GLN A 247 -35.83 9.62 -29.57
N ILE A 248 -36.11 10.86 -29.14
CA ILE A 248 -37.14 11.71 -29.74
C ILE A 248 -36.81 11.99 -31.20
N ASP A 249 -35.57 12.40 -31.49
CA ASP A 249 -35.05 12.63 -32.84
C ASP A 249 -35.29 11.41 -33.75
N ASN A 250 -35.06 10.20 -33.23
CA ASN A 250 -35.23 8.93 -33.93
C ASN A 250 -36.71 8.57 -34.15
N LEU A 251 -37.60 8.94 -33.23
CA LEU A 251 -39.05 8.72 -33.36
C LEU A 251 -39.71 9.74 -34.30
N GLU A 252 -39.32 11.01 -34.25
CA GLU A 252 -39.81 12.05 -35.16
C GLU A 252 -39.41 11.74 -36.62
N LYS A 253 -38.14 11.38 -36.85
CA LYS A 253 -37.64 10.93 -38.17
C LYS A 253 -38.36 9.68 -38.69
N ARG A 254 -39.00 8.88 -37.82
CA ARG A 254 -39.86 7.74 -38.21
C ARG A 254 -41.31 8.15 -38.42
N ASN A 255 -41.85 9.12 -37.68
CA ASN A 255 -43.26 9.50 -37.79
C ASN A 255 -43.51 10.38 -39.03
N ALA A 256 -42.55 11.24 -39.41
CA ALA A 256 -42.56 12.03 -40.64
C ALA A 256 -42.62 11.18 -41.94
N ILE A 257 -42.32 9.88 -41.86
CA ILE A 257 -42.44 8.95 -42.99
C ILE A 257 -43.91 8.57 -43.22
N LEU A 258 -44.68 8.33 -42.15
CA LEU A 258 -46.07 7.85 -42.20
C LEU A 258 -47.09 8.93 -42.61
N GLU A 259 -46.79 10.19 -42.31
CA GLU A 259 -47.67 11.34 -42.58
C GLU A 259 -48.04 11.51 -44.06
N ARG A 260 -47.14 11.08 -44.96
CA ARG A 260 -47.38 11.09 -46.41
C ARG A 260 -48.40 10.06 -46.86
N ASP A 261 -48.48 8.92 -46.20
CA ASP A 261 -49.29 7.79 -46.67
C ASP A 261 -50.77 7.91 -46.24
N VAL A 262 -51.06 8.61 -45.13
CA VAL A 262 -52.43 8.99 -44.74
C VAL A 262 -53.05 9.97 -45.76
N THR A 263 -52.25 10.93 -46.24
CA THR A 263 -52.67 11.86 -47.30
C THR A 263 -52.89 11.10 -48.61
N ARG A 264 -51.96 10.18 -48.94
CA ARG A 264 -52.08 9.22 -50.04
C ARG A 264 -53.09 8.08 -49.77
N PHE A 265 -54.27 8.39 -49.25
CA PHE A 265 -55.43 7.49 -49.37
C PHE A 265 -56.58 8.10 -50.20
N ARG A 266 -56.63 9.44 -50.36
CA ARG A 266 -57.85 10.14 -50.83
C ARG A 266 -57.90 10.58 -52.30
N GLU A 267 -56.86 10.37 -53.11
CA GLU A 267 -56.78 10.94 -54.47
C GLU A 267 -56.84 9.89 -55.61
N ARG A 268 -56.59 8.60 -55.35
CA ARG A 268 -56.44 7.53 -56.39
C ARG A 268 -57.62 7.31 -57.33
N GLU A 269 -58.86 7.40 -56.85
CA GLU A 269 -60.04 6.98 -57.60
C GLU A 269 -60.22 7.71 -58.93
N ALA A 270 -59.90 9.01 -58.99
CA ALA A 270 -60.17 9.84 -60.15
C ALA A 270 -59.27 9.56 -61.37
N ILE A 271 -58.26 8.68 -61.24
CA ILE A 271 -57.13 8.67 -62.16
C ILE A 271 -57.05 7.43 -63.09
N MET A 272 -57.46 6.23 -62.65
CA MET A 272 -57.23 4.96 -63.37
C MET A 272 -57.66 4.92 -64.86
N LYS A 273 -58.54 5.83 -65.30
CA LYS A 273 -59.07 5.86 -66.67
C LYS A 273 -58.10 6.34 -67.74
N ARG A 274 -57.18 7.28 -67.42
CA ARG A 274 -56.27 7.88 -68.44
C ARG A 274 -55.06 7.00 -68.76
N VAL A 275 -54.73 6.06 -67.88
CA VAL A 275 -53.66 5.04 -68.01
C VAL A 275 -53.59 4.39 -69.39
N ARG A 276 -54.73 3.90 -69.90
CA ARG A 276 -54.78 2.84 -70.92
C ARG A 276 -54.23 3.25 -72.29
N LEU A 277 -54.33 4.53 -72.65
CA LEU A 277 -53.94 5.04 -73.97
C LEU A 277 -52.43 5.10 -74.17
N TYR A 278 -51.68 5.43 -73.12
CA TYR A 278 -50.22 5.61 -73.23
C TYR A 278 -49.45 4.28 -73.36
N GLU A 279 -50.05 3.16 -72.98
CA GLU A 279 -49.36 1.86 -72.88
C GLU A 279 -48.77 1.39 -74.23
N LEU A 280 -49.45 1.63 -75.34
CA LEU A 280 -49.00 1.23 -76.68
C LEU A 280 -47.85 2.09 -77.24
N ARG A 281 -47.75 3.37 -76.84
CA ARG A 281 -46.76 4.32 -77.39
C ARG A 281 -45.38 4.19 -76.73
N ILE A 282 -45.35 3.73 -75.49
CA ILE A 282 -44.22 3.86 -74.56
C ILE A 282 -43.01 2.94 -74.83
N PRO A 283 -43.12 1.68 -75.29
CA PRO A 283 -41.96 0.78 -75.43
C PRO A 283 -40.83 1.33 -76.32
N PHE A 284 -41.17 1.97 -77.44
CA PHE A 284 -40.19 2.56 -78.36
C PHE A 284 -39.54 3.83 -77.80
N ALA A 285 -40.31 4.66 -77.10
CA ALA A 285 -39.79 5.89 -76.49
C ALA A 285 -38.92 5.56 -75.24
N ARG A 286 -39.22 4.49 -74.49
CA ARG A 286 -38.39 3.94 -73.39
C ARG A 286 -36.97 3.60 -73.81
N TYR A 287 -36.80 2.99 -74.99
CA TYR A 287 -35.46 2.76 -75.54
C TYR A 287 -34.69 4.08 -75.75
N GLY A 288 -35.40 5.15 -76.15
CA GLY A 288 -34.86 6.51 -76.26
C GLY A 288 -34.25 7.02 -74.96
N ILE A 289 -35.04 7.14 -73.89
CA ILE A 289 -34.51 7.64 -72.59
C ILE A 289 -33.49 6.66 -71.98
N ALA A 290 -33.67 5.35 -72.09
CA ALA A 290 -32.67 4.40 -71.59
C ALA A 290 -31.29 4.59 -72.26
N LYS A 291 -31.26 5.02 -73.53
CA LYS A 291 -30.03 5.38 -74.25
C LYS A 291 -29.46 6.72 -73.78
N THR A 292 -30.30 7.76 -73.60
CA THR A 292 -29.87 9.06 -73.06
C THR A 292 -29.26 8.91 -71.66
N LEU A 293 -29.97 8.24 -70.76
CA LEU A 293 -29.53 7.94 -69.40
C LEU A 293 -28.23 7.13 -69.36
N TYR A 294 -28.01 6.23 -70.32
CA TYR A 294 -26.74 5.51 -70.47
C TYR A 294 -25.58 6.45 -70.80
N ASP A 295 -25.75 7.40 -71.74
CA ASP A 295 -24.70 8.35 -72.11
C ASP A 295 -24.51 9.47 -71.07
N GLU A 296 -25.53 9.84 -70.29
CA GLU A 296 -25.41 10.71 -69.11
C GLU A 296 -24.64 10.02 -67.96
N LEU A 297 -25.03 8.81 -67.57
CA LEU A 297 -24.33 8.06 -66.51
C LEU A 297 -22.89 7.71 -66.90
N LYS A 298 -22.59 7.62 -68.19
CA LYS A 298 -21.23 7.50 -68.74
C LYS A 298 -20.40 8.75 -68.47
N ILE A 299 -20.98 9.95 -68.56
CA ILE A 299 -20.32 11.23 -68.19
C ILE A 299 -20.11 11.24 -66.68
N VAL A 300 -21.17 11.11 -65.87
CA VAL A 300 -21.11 11.16 -64.39
C VAL A 300 -20.12 10.14 -63.82
N ARG A 301 -20.10 8.91 -64.35
CA ARG A 301 -19.10 7.88 -63.98
C ARG A 301 -17.68 8.31 -64.32
N THR A 302 -17.47 8.98 -65.45
CA THR A 302 -16.14 9.41 -65.91
C THR A 302 -15.65 10.62 -65.09
N GLU A 303 -16.54 11.54 -64.72
CA GLU A 303 -16.24 12.63 -63.78
C GLU A 303 -15.92 12.10 -62.38
N ALA A 304 -16.74 11.21 -61.83
CA ALA A 304 -16.47 10.56 -60.55
C ALA A 304 -15.16 9.74 -60.55
N HIS A 305 -14.81 9.13 -61.69
CA HIS A 305 -13.53 8.44 -61.87
C HIS A 305 -12.35 9.42 -61.89
N ASN A 306 -12.47 10.54 -62.61
CA ASN A 306 -11.46 11.58 -62.65
C ASN A 306 -11.23 12.22 -61.27
N GLU A 307 -12.31 12.46 -60.51
CA GLU A 307 -12.23 13.01 -59.16
C GLU A 307 -11.60 12.01 -58.17
N TYR A 308 -11.98 10.73 -58.23
CA TYR A 308 -11.31 9.68 -57.47
C TYR A 308 -9.82 9.60 -57.81
N ASN A 309 -9.46 9.62 -59.10
CA ASN A 309 -8.06 9.58 -59.54
C ASN A 309 -7.27 10.83 -59.12
N ARG A 310 -7.91 12.01 -59.08
CA ARG A 310 -7.32 13.26 -58.60
C ARG A 310 -7.00 13.17 -57.11
N LEU A 311 -8.00 12.88 -56.29
CA LEU A 311 -7.85 12.74 -54.83
C LEU A 311 -6.88 11.60 -54.47
N SER A 312 -6.86 10.50 -55.25
CA SER A 312 -5.90 9.41 -55.05
C SER A 312 -4.46 9.87 -55.24
N LYS A 313 -4.16 10.67 -56.28
CA LYS A 313 -2.83 11.24 -56.52
C LYS A 313 -2.46 12.32 -55.50
N GLU A 314 -3.41 13.16 -55.10
CA GLU A 314 -3.21 14.18 -54.06
C GLU A 314 -2.92 13.54 -52.68
N ASN A 315 -3.35 12.30 -52.44
CA ASN A 315 -3.17 11.60 -51.17
C ASN A 315 -2.06 10.53 -51.17
N GLU A 316 -1.51 10.21 -52.35
CA GLU A 316 -0.38 9.30 -52.57
C GLU A 316 0.89 9.68 -51.77
N PRO A 317 1.42 10.93 -51.81
CA PRO A 317 2.63 11.29 -51.07
C PRO A 317 2.44 11.27 -49.54
N ALA A 318 1.22 11.55 -49.06
CA ALA A 318 0.90 11.50 -47.63
C ALA A 318 0.86 10.05 -47.13
N ASN A 319 0.27 9.12 -47.90
CA ASN A 319 0.26 7.70 -47.58
C ASN A 319 1.65 7.05 -47.70
N ALA A 320 2.47 7.47 -48.66
CA ALA A 320 3.88 7.08 -48.74
C ALA A 320 4.63 7.49 -47.46
N ARG A 321 4.51 8.76 -47.03
CA ARG A 321 5.15 9.25 -45.80
C ARG A 321 4.61 8.58 -44.54
N LYS A 322 3.33 8.21 -44.50
CA LYS A 322 2.76 7.40 -43.42
C LYS A 322 3.43 6.02 -43.34
N SER A 323 3.58 5.33 -44.47
CA SER A 323 4.26 4.03 -44.54
C SER A 323 5.73 4.10 -44.12
N GLU A 324 6.45 5.16 -44.50
CA GLU A 324 7.82 5.42 -44.01
C GLU A 324 7.87 5.54 -42.48
N LEU A 325 6.97 6.33 -41.88
CA LEU A 325 6.89 6.52 -40.43
C LEU A 325 6.46 5.24 -39.70
N GLU A 326 5.52 4.46 -40.23
CA GLU A 326 5.15 3.16 -39.68
C GLU A 326 6.33 2.18 -39.66
N ASN A 327 7.18 2.19 -40.68
CA ASN A 327 8.37 1.33 -40.72
C ASN A 327 9.46 1.83 -39.75
N ASN A 328 9.72 3.14 -39.70
CA ASN A 328 10.60 3.74 -38.70
C ASN A 328 10.16 3.42 -37.26
N VAL A 329 8.84 3.43 -36.97
CA VAL A 329 8.30 3.02 -35.66
C VAL A 329 8.55 1.53 -35.37
N LYS A 330 8.45 0.63 -36.37
CA LYS A 330 8.77 -0.80 -36.21
C LYS A 330 10.26 -0.99 -35.90
N ASP A 331 11.15 -0.34 -36.64
CA ASP A 331 12.60 -0.45 -36.48
C ASP A 331 13.07 0.10 -35.12
N LEU A 332 12.57 1.28 -34.72
CA LEU A 332 12.84 1.88 -33.41
C LEU A 332 12.24 1.05 -32.26
N THR A 333 11.13 0.34 -32.48
CA THR A 333 10.59 -0.64 -31.52
C THR A 333 11.55 -1.81 -31.33
N GLN A 334 12.18 -2.28 -32.42
CA GLN A 334 13.17 -3.36 -32.37
C GLN A 334 14.48 -2.90 -31.71
N GLU A 335 15.04 -1.74 -32.04
CA GLU A 335 16.23 -1.16 -31.37
C GLU A 335 15.97 -1.01 -29.86
N LYS A 336 14.86 -0.38 -29.49
CA LYS A 336 14.43 -0.18 -28.09
C LYS A 336 14.34 -1.50 -27.32
N LYS A 337 13.83 -2.57 -27.95
CA LYS A 337 13.79 -3.91 -27.35
C LYS A 337 15.20 -4.49 -27.18
N GLN A 338 16.02 -4.49 -28.23
CA GLN A 338 17.40 -5.02 -28.19
C GLN A 338 18.27 -4.32 -27.14
N CYS A 339 18.19 -2.99 -27.02
CA CYS A 339 18.87 -2.25 -25.94
C CYS A 339 18.34 -2.61 -24.56
N SER A 340 17.02 -2.81 -24.41
CA SER A 340 16.40 -3.20 -23.13
C SER A 340 16.82 -4.60 -22.68
N ASP A 341 16.79 -5.58 -23.59
CA ASP A 341 17.17 -6.97 -23.30
C ASP A 341 18.68 -7.07 -22.97
N SER A 342 19.52 -6.33 -23.70
CA SER A 342 20.97 -6.23 -23.43
C SER A 342 21.27 -5.60 -22.07
N PHE A 343 20.57 -4.50 -21.73
CA PHE A 343 20.70 -3.84 -20.42
C PHE A 343 20.27 -4.78 -19.28
N VAL A 344 19.17 -5.53 -19.43
CA VAL A 344 18.72 -6.50 -18.42
C VAL A 344 19.72 -7.64 -18.23
N LYS A 345 20.34 -8.13 -19.31
CA LYS A 345 21.43 -9.12 -19.22
C LYS A 345 22.63 -8.54 -18.45
N LYS A 346 23.11 -7.35 -18.85
CA LYS A 346 24.28 -6.72 -18.23
C LYS A 346 24.07 -6.38 -16.75
N ARG A 347 22.86 -5.95 -16.39
CA ARG A 347 22.45 -5.74 -15.00
C ARG A 347 22.57 -7.02 -14.15
N ARG A 348 22.09 -8.17 -14.65
CA ARG A 348 22.23 -9.46 -13.94
C ARG A 348 23.68 -9.89 -13.77
N GLU A 349 24.52 -9.65 -14.78
CA GLU A 349 25.98 -9.86 -14.68
C GLU A 349 26.61 -8.97 -13.59
N MET A 350 26.14 -7.73 -13.44
CA MET A 350 26.56 -6.80 -12.38
C MET A 350 26.09 -7.24 -10.98
N GLU A 351 24.82 -7.63 -10.83
CA GLU A 351 24.24 -8.15 -9.58
C GLU A 351 24.99 -9.40 -9.08
N GLY A 352 25.40 -10.29 -10.00
CA GLY A 352 26.22 -11.47 -9.70
C GLY A 352 27.70 -11.19 -9.37
N ILE A 353 28.19 -9.98 -9.62
CA ILE A 353 29.52 -9.51 -9.15
C ILE A 353 29.39 -8.76 -7.81
N ALA A 354 28.31 -7.99 -7.61
CA ALA A 354 28.02 -7.33 -6.34
C ALA A 354 27.93 -8.34 -5.18
N ALA A 355 27.18 -9.44 -5.36
CA ALA A 355 27.09 -10.50 -4.34
C ALA A 355 28.46 -11.10 -3.95
N LYS A 356 29.41 -11.17 -4.89
CA LYS A 356 30.78 -11.66 -4.63
C LYS A 356 31.68 -10.62 -3.95
N LEU A 357 31.39 -9.33 -4.15
CA LEU A 357 32.02 -8.27 -3.38
C LEU A 357 31.54 -8.29 -1.92
N GLU A 358 30.25 -8.54 -1.68
CA GLU A 358 29.70 -8.74 -0.32
C GLU A 358 30.23 -10.02 0.35
N GLU A 359 30.35 -11.13 -0.39
CA GLU A 359 30.97 -12.37 0.08
C GLU A 359 32.42 -12.13 0.58
N THR A 360 33.26 -11.47 -0.23
CA THR A 360 34.64 -11.12 0.16
C THR A 360 34.73 -10.05 1.26
N GLU A 361 33.72 -9.19 1.44
CA GLU A 361 33.61 -8.30 2.61
C GLU A 361 33.39 -9.13 3.90
N GLY A 362 32.50 -10.13 3.85
CA GLY A 362 32.25 -11.06 4.96
C GLY A 362 33.48 -11.88 5.37
N GLU A 363 34.26 -12.36 4.39
CA GLU A 363 35.55 -13.02 4.64
C GLU A 363 36.54 -12.08 5.34
N ILE A 364 36.72 -10.86 4.80
CA ILE A 364 37.61 -9.83 5.35
C ILE A 364 37.24 -9.49 6.80
N ASP A 365 35.96 -9.30 7.09
CA ASP A 365 35.49 -8.96 8.44
C ASP A 365 35.54 -10.13 9.41
N THR A 366 35.58 -11.38 8.93
CA THR A 366 35.85 -12.56 9.76
C THR A 366 37.32 -12.59 10.16
N ILE A 367 38.24 -12.49 9.19
CA ILE A 367 39.69 -12.46 9.44
C ILE A 367 40.08 -11.26 10.34
N ARG A 368 39.45 -10.09 10.17
CA ARG A 368 39.62 -8.93 11.07
C ARG A 368 39.22 -9.24 12.52
N LYS A 369 38.12 -9.97 12.74
CA LYS A 369 37.69 -10.38 14.10
C LYS A 369 38.72 -11.33 14.72
N ASP A 370 39.18 -12.33 13.97
CA ASP A 370 40.16 -13.30 14.44
C ASP A 370 41.50 -12.62 14.81
N LEU A 371 42.01 -11.75 13.94
CA LEU A 371 43.24 -10.97 14.16
C LEU A 371 43.08 -10.02 15.37
N SER A 372 41.90 -9.43 15.57
CA SER A 372 41.60 -8.64 16.78
C SER A 372 41.56 -9.50 18.06
N SER A 373 41.09 -10.76 17.97
CA SER A 373 41.08 -11.70 19.09
C SER A 373 42.50 -12.10 19.51
N ILE A 374 43.40 -12.30 18.55
CA ILE A 374 44.81 -12.63 18.76
C ILE A 374 45.54 -11.47 19.42
N LYS A 375 45.35 -10.23 18.92
CA LYS A 375 45.89 -9.02 19.56
C LYS A 375 45.36 -8.80 20.98
N ARG A 376 44.10 -9.17 21.26
CA ARG A 376 43.54 -9.16 22.62
C ARG A 376 44.21 -10.21 23.52
N LYS A 377 44.41 -11.45 23.05
CA LYS A 377 45.15 -12.50 23.78
C LYS A 377 46.57 -12.02 24.14
N GLU A 378 47.30 -11.46 23.17
CA GLU A 378 48.66 -10.97 23.35
C GLU A 378 48.72 -9.79 24.35
N LYS A 379 47.82 -8.81 24.23
CA LYS A 379 47.73 -7.69 25.17
C LYS A 379 47.47 -8.17 26.60
N MET A 380 46.58 -9.14 26.79
CA MET A 380 46.31 -9.73 28.12
C MET A 380 47.54 -10.46 28.69
N ARG A 381 48.30 -11.21 27.87
CA ARG A 381 49.59 -11.82 28.28
C ARG A 381 50.58 -10.75 28.75
N ARG A 382 50.79 -9.67 27.97
CA ARG A 382 51.68 -8.56 28.35
C ARG A 382 51.24 -7.89 29.67
N THR A 383 49.95 -7.63 29.85
CA THR A 383 49.43 -7.05 31.10
C THR A 383 49.64 -7.99 32.30
N ARG A 384 49.39 -9.31 32.15
CA ARG A 384 49.60 -10.26 33.26
C ARG A 384 51.07 -10.39 33.64
N ILE A 385 52.00 -10.36 32.68
CA ILE A 385 53.45 -10.32 32.95
C ILE A 385 53.85 -9.08 33.74
N SER A 386 53.24 -7.92 33.47
CA SER A 386 53.48 -6.69 34.25
C SER A 386 52.99 -6.82 35.69
N GLN A 387 51.75 -7.28 35.88
CA GLN A 387 51.14 -7.47 37.21
C GLN A 387 51.93 -8.46 38.07
N LEU A 388 52.36 -9.60 37.49
CA LEU A 388 53.18 -10.58 38.20
C LEU A 388 54.50 -10.00 38.70
N ARG A 389 55.13 -9.09 37.95
CA ARG A 389 56.37 -8.40 38.37
C ARG A 389 56.13 -7.40 39.50
N GLU A 390 55.01 -6.68 39.47
CA GLU A 390 54.61 -5.80 40.57
C GLU A 390 54.31 -6.63 41.83
N GLU A 391 53.52 -7.70 41.71
CA GLU A 391 53.20 -8.65 42.80
C GLU A 391 54.48 -9.22 43.48
N ILE A 392 55.52 -9.57 42.71
CA ILE A 392 56.80 -10.10 43.24
C ILE A 392 57.54 -9.06 44.09
N ASN A 393 57.78 -7.87 43.53
CA ASN A 393 58.50 -6.78 44.20
C ASN A 393 57.78 -6.38 45.51
N ASP A 394 56.45 -6.37 45.48
CA ASP A 394 55.60 -6.05 46.62
C ASP A 394 55.63 -7.15 47.71
N PHE A 395 56.02 -8.40 47.41
CA PHE A 395 56.24 -9.44 48.41
C PHE A 395 57.66 -9.44 48.99
N GLU A 396 58.68 -9.16 48.18
CA GLU A 396 60.08 -9.06 48.63
C GLU A 396 60.28 -7.95 49.67
N ALA A 397 59.66 -6.79 49.46
CA ALA A 397 59.72 -5.66 50.40
C ALA A 397 59.16 -5.95 51.80
N LYS A 398 58.32 -7.00 51.95
CA LYS A 398 57.57 -7.30 53.19
C LYS A 398 58.21 -8.38 54.08
N LEU A 399 59.39 -8.89 53.72
CA LEU A 399 60.03 -10.05 54.37
C LEU A 399 61.21 -9.71 55.33
N GLN A 400 61.37 -8.46 55.73
CA GLN A 400 62.58 -7.97 56.42
C GLN A 400 62.74 -8.35 57.92
N ILE A 401 61.69 -8.77 58.66
CA ILE A 401 61.76 -8.99 60.13
C ILE A 401 60.97 -10.25 60.57
N PRO A 402 61.59 -11.23 61.27
CA PRO A 402 60.92 -12.45 61.75
C PRO A 402 60.44 -12.38 63.23
N PRO A 403 59.16 -12.67 63.54
CA PRO A 403 58.65 -12.75 64.92
C PRO A 403 58.75 -14.13 65.61
N SER A 404 58.55 -14.15 66.94
CA SER A 404 58.67 -15.34 67.80
C SER A 404 57.44 -16.28 67.79
N LYS A 405 57.60 -17.52 68.28
CA LYS A 405 56.59 -18.60 68.24
C LYS A 405 55.83 -18.78 69.56
N PRO A 406 54.48 -18.80 69.52
CA PRO A 406 53.66 -19.34 70.60
C PRO A 406 52.69 -20.43 70.11
N ASP A 407 52.71 -21.61 70.73
CA ASP A 407 51.69 -22.65 70.55
C ASP A 407 51.24 -23.20 71.91
N SER A 408 49.92 -23.36 72.08
CA SER A 408 49.28 -24.05 73.21
C SER A 408 48.40 -25.18 72.66
N PRO A 409 48.55 -26.44 73.12
CA PRO A 409 47.88 -27.58 72.49
C PRO A 409 46.34 -27.54 72.47
N ASP A 410 45.70 -26.91 73.45
CA ASP A 410 44.22 -26.93 73.60
C ASP A 410 43.48 -26.13 72.51
N LEU A 411 44.07 -25.04 72.02
CA LEU A 411 43.52 -24.21 70.93
C LEU A 411 43.57 -24.90 69.55
N ILE A 412 44.30 -26.01 69.44
CA ILE A 412 44.33 -26.82 68.22
C ILE A 412 43.10 -27.75 68.20
N ARG A 413 42.88 -28.52 69.27
CA ARG A 413 41.78 -29.50 69.36
C ARG A 413 40.38 -28.88 69.12
N ARG A 414 40.11 -27.72 69.71
CA ARG A 414 38.80 -27.01 69.53
C ARG A 414 38.59 -26.48 68.11
N PHE A 415 39.67 -26.16 67.39
CA PHE A 415 39.60 -25.62 66.03
C PHE A 415 39.29 -26.71 64.98
N ASP A 416 39.75 -27.94 65.20
CA ASP A 416 39.61 -29.02 64.21
C ASP A 416 38.21 -29.66 64.19
N ASP A 417 37.55 -29.80 65.35
CA ASP A 417 36.17 -30.28 65.44
C ASP A 417 35.19 -29.35 64.69
N VAL A 418 35.24 -28.05 64.97
CA VAL A 418 34.40 -27.03 64.29
C VAL A 418 34.68 -27.00 62.78
N ASN A 419 35.95 -27.16 62.35
CA ASN A 419 36.29 -27.26 60.93
C ASN A 419 35.67 -28.49 60.23
N ASN A 420 35.65 -29.65 60.89
CA ASN A 420 35.09 -30.86 60.30
C ASN A 420 33.57 -30.76 60.10
N ARG A 421 32.84 -30.19 61.07
CA ARG A 421 31.40 -29.90 60.95
C ARG A 421 31.10 -28.92 59.80
N ILE A 422 31.92 -27.89 59.63
CA ILE A 422 31.80 -26.95 58.50
C ILE A 422 32.05 -27.64 57.15
N ARG A 423 33.05 -28.53 57.05
CA ARG A 423 33.31 -29.31 55.81
C ARG A 423 32.11 -30.15 55.41
N GLU A 424 31.50 -30.86 56.36
CA GLU A 424 30.36 -31.75 56.10
C GLU A 424 29.14 -30.98 55.56
N ILE A 425 28.80 -29.84 56.16
CA ILE A 425 27.69 -28.98 55.69
C ILE A 425 28.05 -28.33 54.34
N THR A 426 29.31 -27.93 54.13
CA THR A 426 29.77 -27.37 52.85
C THR A 426 29.62 -28.38 51.70
N SER A 427 29.92 -29.66 51.94
CA SER A 427 29.68 -30.72 50.95
C SER A 427 28.19 -30.87 50.63
N LYS A 428 27.31 -30.86 51.64
CA LYS A 428 25.85 -30.94 51.42
C LYS A 428 25.30 -29.76 50.62
N VAL A 429 25.81 -28.54 50.84
CA VAL A 429 25.48 -27.36 50.00
C VAL A 429 26.00 -27.51 48.58
N GLY A 430 27.22 -28.07 48.39
CA GLY A 430 27.79 -28.35 47.08
C GLY A 430 26.90 -29.27 46.24
N ASN A 431 26.55 -30.44 46.78
CA ASN A 431 25.71 -31.42 46.12
C ASN A 431 24.32 -30.84 45.77
N ASN A 432 23.74 -30.03 46.66
CA ASN A 432 22.44 -29.40 46.43
C ASN A 432 22.48 -28.38 45.27
N ARG A 433 23.58 -27.61 45.14
CA ARG A 433 23.81 -26.72 44.00
C ARG A 433 24.09 -27.45 42.70
N GLU A 434 24.76 -28.59 42.74
CA GLU A 434 25.00 -29.42 41.55
C GLU A 434 23.68 -29.95 40.97
N LEU A 435 22.78 -30.46 41.84
CA LEU A 435 21.41 -30.85 41.44
C LEU A 435 20.59 -29.69 40.88
N GLN A 436 20.65 -28.49 41.50
CA GLN A 436 20.01 -27.30 40.94
C GLN A 436 20.57 -26.94 39.54
N SER A 437 21.89 -27.06 39.35
CA SER A 437 22.55 -26.79 38.06
C SER A 437 22.16 -27.79 36.96
N GLN A 438 21.99 -29.07 37.31
CA GLN A 438 21.51 -30.10 36.38
C GLN A 438 20.08 -29.78 35.90
N ILE A 439 19.16 -29.45 36.81
CA ILE A 439 17.78 -29.05 36.49
C ILE A 439 17.75 -27.75 35.65
N ASP A 440 18.60 -26.77 35.96
CA ASP A 440 18.71 -25.53 35.17
C ASP A 440 19.30 -25.76 33.76
N VAL A 441 20.06 -26.83 33.53
CA VAL A 441 20.53 -27.23 32.19
C VAL A 441 19.43 -27.95 31.41
N GLU A 442 18.68 -28.85 32.06
CA GLU A 442 17.53 -29.53 31.45
C GLU A 442 16.43 -28.53 31.05
N ASN A 443 16.07 -27.61 31.96
CA ASN A 443 15.13 -26.54 31.69
C ASN A 443 15.57 -25.69 30.47
N LYS A 444 16.86 -25.41 30.31
CA LYS A 444 17.41 -24.72 29.13
C LYS A 444 17.31 -25.53 27.84
N SER A 445 17.14 -26.86 27.88
CA SER A 445 16.70 -27.63 26.70
C SER A 445 15.21 -27.45 26.49
N LEU A 446 14.38 -27.78 27.48
CA LEU A 446 12.91 -27.75 27.40
C LEU A 446 12.37 -26.38 26.93
N TYR A 447 12.99 -25.26 27.34
CA TYR A 447 12.66 -23.92 26.83
C TYR A 447 13.03 -23.70 25.35
N ARG A 448 14.13 -24.26 24.85
CA ARG A 448 14.48 -24.23 23.41
C ARG A 448 13.56 -25.11 22.59
N ASP A 449 13.23 -26.29 23.10
CA ASP A 449 12.36 -27.26 22.42
C ASP A 449 10.92 -26.73 22.35
N MET A 450 10.39 -26.16 23.44
CA MET A 450 9.12 -25.42 23.43
C MET A 450 9.14 -24.22 22.45
N ALA A 451 10.25 -23.47 22.35
CA ALA A 451 10.35 -22.36 21.41
C ALA A 451 10.38 -22.83 19.94
N SER A 452 10.98 -24.00 19.68
CA SER A 452 10.96 -24.65 18.36
C SER A 452 9.53 -25.06 17.97
N PHE A 453 8.84 -25.83 18.82
CA PHE A 453 7.49 -26.30 18.54
C PHE A 453 6.46 -25.15 18.46
N LYS A 454 6.63 -24.07 19.26
CA LYS A 454 5.80 -22.85 19.13
C LYS A 454 5.95 -22.16 17.77
N ARG A 455 7.16 -22.12 17.19
CA ARG A 455 7.37 -21.57 15.83
C ARG A 455 6.67 -22.44 14.79
N GLN A 456 6.87 -23.76 14.85
CA GLN A 456 6.23 -24.70 13.90
C GLN A 456 4.69 -24.64 13.97
N LEU A 457 4.11 -24.42 15.17
CA LEU A 457 2.68 -24.19 15.33
C LEU A 457 2.24 -22.86 14.70
N GLN A 458 3.01 -21.78 14.90
CA GLN A 458 2.74 -20.45 14.34
C GLN A 458 2.82 -20.44 12.80
N ASP A 459 3.80 -21.12 12.21
CA ASP A 459 3.97 -21.25 10.76
C ASP A 459 2.73 -21.90 10.10
N LEU A 460 2.15 -22.92 10.77
CA LEU A 460 0.90 -23.57 10.35
C LEU A 460 -0.32 -22.66 10.48
N GLU A 461 -0.42 -21.84 11.54
CA GLU A 461 -1.50 -20.86 11.67
C GLU A 461 -1.45 -19.79 10.58
N ASP A 462 -0.25 -19.32 10.23
CA ASP A 462 -0.08 -18.33 9.17
C ASP A 462 -0.47 -18.87 7.78
N VAL A 463 -0.56 -20.20 7.56
CA VAL A 463 -1.18 -20.76 6.34
C VAL A 463 -2.70 -20.62 6.37
N ARG A 464 -3.38 -20.92 7.48
CA ARG A 464 -4.84 -20.70 7.58
C ARG A 464 -5.18 -19.21 7.49
N ARG A 465 -4.38 -18.33 8.09
CA ARG A 465 -4.50 -16.87 7.94
C ARG A 465 -4.31 -16.45 6.49
N ARG A 466 -3.29 -16.93 5.77
CA ARG A 466 -3.09 -16.63 4.34
C ARG A 466 -4.25 -17.07 3.44
N ARG A 467 -4.89 -18.23 3.70
CA ARG A 467 -6.09 -18.65 2.96
C ARG A 467 -7.32 -17.80 3.29
N LEU A 468 -7.49 -17.39 4.55
CA LEU A 468 -8.56 -16.46 4.96
C LEU A 468 -8.34 -15.05 4.40
N ASP A 469 -7.08 -14.62 4.31
CA ASP A 469 -6.68 -13.35 3.68
C ASP A 469 -7.01 -13.30 2.19
N ALA A 470 -6.88 -14.43 1.48
CA ALA A 470 -7.34 -14.56 0.10
C ALA A 470 -8.88 -14.42 -0.07
N LEU A 471 -9.64 -14.51 1.03
CA LEU A 471 -11.09 -14.29 1.07
C LEU A 471 -11.48 -12.89 1.58
N ARG A 472 -10.54 -11.96 1.85
CA ARG A 472 -10.84 -10.59 2.36
C ARG A 472 -11.85 -9.80 1.52
N ASN A 473 -11.92 -10.06 0.21
CA ASN A 473 -12.86 -9.41 -0.70
C ASN A 473 -14.29 -10.02 -0.66
N GLU A 474 -14.52 -11.02 0.21
CA GLU A 474 -15.78 -11.76 0.35
C GLU A 474 -16.36 -11.60 1.77
N PRO A 475 -16.76 -10.38 2.18
CA PRO A 475 -17.14 -10.09 3.58
C PRO A 475 -18.30 -10.94 4.10
N ALA A 476 -19.24 -11.35 3.24
CA ALA A 476 -20.32 -12.26 3.61
C ALA A 476 -19.81 -13.67 3.99
N THR A 477 -18.75 -14.14 3.31
CA THR A 477 -18.11 -15.44 3.63
C THR A 477 -17.35 -15.36 4.96
N ILE A 478 -16.65 -14.24 5.22
CA ILE A 478 -15.93 -14.03 6.48
C ILE A 478 -16.91 -13.91 7.65
N ALA A 479 -17.96 -13.09 7.54
CA ALA A 479 -18.98 -12.94 8.59
C ALA A 479 -19.73 -14.26 8.89
N ALA A 480 -19.83 -15.15 7.91
CA ALA A 480 -20.36 -16.50 8.08
C ALA A 480 -19.37 -17.46 8.79
N ILE A 481 -18.06 -17.39 8.51
CA ILE A 481 -17.03 -18.11 9.26
C ILE A 481 -17.02 -17.64 10.72
N GLU A 482 -16.99 -16.32 10.96
CA GLU A 482 -16.98 -15.74 12.31
C GLU A 482 -18.21 -16.14 13.13
N TRP A 483 -19.40 -16.11 12.52
CA TRP A 483 -20.61 -16.56 13.20
C TRP A 483 -20.59 -18.07 13.48
N LEU A 484 -20.11 -18.89 12.54
CA LEU A 484 -19.99 -20.34 12.73
C LEU A 484 -19.02 -20.67 13.87
N ASP A 485 -17.88 -19.99 13.95
CA ASP A 485 -16.92 -20.16 15.05
C ASP A 485 -17.47 -19.66 16.40
N GLN A 486 -18.37 -18.66 16.41
CA GLN A 486 -19.05 -18.17 17.61
C GLN A 486 -20.28 -19.00 18.03
N ASN A 487 -20.86 -19.82 17.15
CA ASN A 487 -22.15 -20.49 17.38
C ASN A 487 -22.06 -22.03 17.27
N ARG A 488 -20.85 -22.62 17.35
CA ARG A 488 -20.63 -24.07 17.29
C ARG A 488 -21.50 -24.85 18.28
N ASP A 489 -21.67 -24.32 19.50
CA ASP A 489 -22.46 -24.94 20.58
C ASP A 489 -23.98 -24.96 20.32
N ARG A 490 -24.44 -24.36 19.21
CA ARG A 490 -25.85 -24.29 18.79
C ARG A 490 -26.17 -25.18 17.58
N LEU A 491 -25.19 -25.95 17.10
CA LEU A 491 -25.31 -26.87 15.96
C LEU A 491 -25.34 -28.32 16.47
N ASN A 492 -26.10 -29.18 15.81
CA ASN A 492 -26.33 -30.56 16.23
C ASN A 492 -25.22 -31.51 15.74
N SER A 493 -24.53 -31.13 14.67
CA SER A 493 -23.52 -31.90 13.95
C SER A 493 -22.44 -30.97 13.39
N ARG A 494 -21.47 -31.52 12.62
CA ARG A 494 -20.40 -30.68 12.08
C ARG A 494 -20.85 -29.96 10.82
N VAL A 495 -20.85 -28.63 10.88
CA VAL A 495 -20.87 -27.77 9.70
C VAL A 495 -19.43 -27.41 9.34
N TYR A 496 -19.02 -27.77 8.14
CA TYR A 496 -17.72 -27.39 7.57
C TYR A 496 -17.82 -25.97 7.00
N GLY A 497 -16.76 -25.18 7.23
CA GLY A 497 -16.58 -23.88 6.58
C GLY A 497 -16.37 -24.01 5.06
N PRO A 498 -16.03 -22.90 4.38
CA PRO A 498 -15.74 -22.88 2.95
C PRO A 498 -14.74 -23.98 2.56
N VAL A 499 -15.08 -24.77 1.53
CA VAL A 499 -14.29 -25.91 1.04
C VAL A 499 -12.79 -25.60 0.91
N CYS A 500 -12.40 -24.39 0.48
CA CYS A 500 -10.99 -24.01 0.34
C CYS A 500 -10.21 -23.86 1.66
N LEU A 501 -10.88 -23.79 2.82
CA LEU A 501 -10.25 -23.76 4.15
C LEU A 501 -10.10 -25.15 4.77
N GLU A 502 -10.93 -26.11 4.38
CA GLU A 502 -10.99 -27.47 4.98
C GLU A 502 -10.42 -28.57 4.07
N VAL A 503 -10.18 -28.29 2.78
CA VAL A 503 -9.50 -29.21 1.83
C VAL A 503 -7.99 -28.96 1.78
N ASN A 504 -7.21 -30.03 1.67
CA ASN A 504 -5.79 -30.02 1.35
C ASN A 504 -5.48 -30.77 0.06
N ILE A 505 -4.26 -30.56 -0.45
CA ILE A 505 -3.79 -31.13 -1.72
C ILE A 505 -2.48 -31.89 -1.42
N LYS A 506 -2.38 -33.14 -1.84
CA LYS A 506 -1.23 -34.02 -1.53
C LYS A 506 -0.03 -33.70 -2.41
N ASN A 507 -0.26 -33.35 -3.67
CA ASN A 507 0.77 -32.91 -4.61
C ASN A 507 0.43 -31.51 -5.15
N MET A 508 1.23 -30.51 -4.78
CA MET A 508 1.00 -29.10 -5.13
C MET A 508 0.97 -28.84 -6.64
N HIS A 509 1.53 -29.74 -7.46
CA HIS A 509 1.47 -29.62 -8.92
C HIS A 509 0.02 -29.58 -9.46
N TYR A 510 -0.92 -30.20 -8.76
CA TYR A 510 -2.34 -30.19 -9.14
C TYR A 510 -3.16 -29.09 -8.44
N ALA A 511 -2.52 -28.14 -7.74
CA ALA A 511 -3.23 -27.05 -7.06
C ALA A 511 -4.07 -26.20 -8.01
N ASP A 512 -3.48 -25.78 -9.13
CA ASP A 512 -4.13 -25.01 -10.20
C ASP A 512 -5.38 -25.73 -10.73
N ALA A 513 -5.28 -27.05 -10.91
CA ALA A 513 -6.34 -27.92 -11.38
C ALA A 513 -7.49 -28.05 -10.38
N VAL A 514 -7.17 -28.30 -9.09
CA VAL A 514 -8.16 -28.36 -8.01
C VAL A 514 -8.88 -27.01 -7.87
N GLU A 515 -8.15 -25.89 -7.85
CA GLU A 515 -8.74 -24.56 -7.68
C GLU A 515 -9.66 -24.19 -8.86
N THR A 516 -9.21 -24.44 -10.09
CA THR A 516 -9.97 -24.17 -11.32
C THR A 516 -11.24 -25.01 -11.40
N LEU A 517 -11.22 -26.27 -10.93
CA LEU A 517 -12.37 -27.18 -11.02
C LEU A 517 -13.35 -27.07 -9.85
N LEU A 518 -12.91 -26.66 -8.65
CA LEU A 518 -13.84 -26.32 -7.56
C LEU A 518 -14.59 -25.01 -7.85
N GLY A 519 -13.92 -24.01 -8.45
CA GLY A 519 -14.59 -22.78 -8.89
C GLY A 519 -15.42 -22.09 -7.79
N HIS A 520 -16.73 -21.91 -8.02
CA HIS A 520 -17.62 -21.32 -7.00
C HIS A 520 -17.81 -22.23 -5.77
N PHE A 521 -17.68 -23.55 -5.91
CA PHE A 521 -17.85 -24.50 -4.81
C PHE A 521 -16.80 -24.31 -3.69
N MET A 522 -15.64 -23.72 -4.01
CA MET A 522 -14.60 -23.34 -3.03
C MET A 522 -15.13 -22.53 -1.84
N LYS A 523 -16.14 -21.68 -2.07
CA LYS A 523 -16.71 -20.76 -1.06
C LYS A 523 -17.90 -21.35 -0.31
N THR A 524 -18.24 -22.61 -0.55
CA THR A 524 -19.47 -23.25 -0.07
C THR A 524 -19.28 -23.87 1.32
N PHE A 525 -20.23 -23.65 2.21
CA PHE A 525 -20.32 -24.31 3.52
C PHE A 525 -21.05 -25.65 3.38
N VAL A 526 -20.60 -26.69 4.07
CA VAL A 526 -21.18 -28.05 3.94
C VAL A 526 -21.65 -28.56 5.30
N CYS A 527 -22.95 -28.85 5.42
CA CYS A 527 -23.56 -29.36 6.64
C CYS A 527 -23.68 -30.89 6.59
N GLU A 528 -23.37 -31.58 7.70
CA GLU A 528 -23.59 -33.03 7.82
C GLU A 528 -25.08 -33.40 7.92
N VAL A 529 -25.92 -32.54 8.52
CA VAL A 529 -27.36 -32.78 8.71
C VAL A 529 -28.23 -31.62 8.25
N GLU A 530 -29.45 -31.93 7.82
CA GLU A 530 -30.42 -30.96 7.27
C GLU A 530 -30.92 -29.96 8.32
N GLN A 531 -30.99 -30.37 9.60
CA GLN A 531 -31.37 -29.49 10.71
C GLN A 531 -30.38 -28.32 10.88
N ASP A 532 -29.09 -28.59 10.72
CA ASP A 532 -28.05 -27.57 10.79
C ASP A 532 -28.03 -26.74 9.49
N TYR A 533 -28.28 -27.35 8.33
CA TYR A 533 -28.47 -26.61 7.08
C TYR A 533 -29.58 -25.55 7.19
N HIS A 534 -30.74 -25.90 7.74
CA HIS A 534 -31.82 -24.94 7.98
C HIS A 534 -31.43 -23.90 9.05
N THR A 535 -30.74 -24.30 10.12
CA THR A 535 -30.30 -23.39 11.19
C THR A 535 -29.30 -22.35 10.68
N VAL A 536 -28.29 -22.78 9.92
CA VAL A 536 -27.27 -21.93 9.29
C VAL A 536 -27.87 -21.03 8.23
N THR A 537 -28.70 -21.57 7.33
CA THR A 537 -29.35 -20.80 6.27
C THR A 537 -30.25 -19.72 6.87
N LYS A 538 -31.06 -20.06 7.88
CA LYS A 538 -31.91 -19.08 8.56
C LYS A 538 -31.08 -17.98 9.25
N ALA A 539 -30.07 -18.35 10.05
CA ALA A 539 -29.30 -17.39 10.84
C ALA A 539 -28.35 -16.50 10.02
N LEU A 540 -27.96 -16.93 8.81
CA LEU A 540 -27.00 -16.21 7.95
C LEU A 540 -27.66 -15.60 6.71
N CYS A 541 -28.46 -16.36 5.97
CA CYS A 541 -29.11 -15.88 4.75
C CYS A 541 -30.37 -15.05 5.08
N ASP A 542 -31.27 -15.57 5.92
CA ASP A 542 -32.57 -14.94 6.17
C ASP A 542 -32.48 -13.82 7.22
N GLU A 543 -31.94 -14.11 8.41
CA GLU A 543 -31.87 -13.18 9.54
C GLU A 543 -30.76 -12.10 9.39
N LYS A 544 -29.70 -12.39 8.60
CA LYS A 544 -28.57 -11.48 8.38
C LYS A 544 -28.38 -11.02 6.93
N GLY A 545 -29.13 -11.54 5.96
CA GLY A 545 -29.02 -11.14 4.55
C GLY A 545 -27.70 -11.52 3.85
N LEU A 546 -26.91 -12.45 4.40
CA LEU A 546 -25.60 -12.80 3.85
C LEU A 546 -25.74 -13.68 2.61
N LYS A 547 -25.14 -13.24 1.51
CA LYS A 547 -25.09 -13.99 0.24
C LYS A 547 -23.99 -15.05 0.26
N ILE A 548 -24.25 -16.15 0.98
CA ILE A 548 -23.36 -17.32 1.06
C ILE A 548 -23.98 -18.54 0.37
N ASN A 549 -23.15 -19.50 -0.02
CA ASN A 549 -23.62 -20.81 -0.49
C ASN A 549 -23.49 -21.84 0.64
N VAL A 550 -24.56 -22.56 0.93
CA VAL A 550 -24.62 -23.64 1.93
C VAL A 550 -25.25 -24.85 1.27
N VAL A 551 -24.73 -26.05 1.55
CA VAL A 551 -25.28 -27.32 1.04
C VAL A 551 -25.30 -28.39 2.13
N CYS A 552 -26.13 -29.42 1.93
CA CYS A 552 -26.14 -30.64 2.74
C CYS A 552 -26.32 -31.85 1.84
N PHE A 553 -25.60 -32.94 2.13
CA PHE A 553 -25.60 -34.17 1.34
C PHE A 553 -25.84 -35.43 2.20
N SER A 554 -26.63 -35.26 3.26
CA SER A 554 -27.17 -36.27 4.20
C SER A 554 -27.45 -37.66 3.61
N HIS A 555 -28.04 -37.71 2.41
CA HIS A 555 -28.54 -38.91 1.74
C HIS A 555 -27.54 -39.52 0.73
N LEU A 556 -26.33 -38.95 0.61
CA LEU A 556 -25.26 -39.42 -0.27
C LEU A 556 -24.16 -40.12 0.53
N SER A 557 -23.45 -41.03 -0.12
CA SER A 557 -22.37 -41.81 0.47
C SER A 557 -21.30 -42.07 -0.59
N MET A 558 -20.03 -42.06 -0.19
CA MET A 558 -18.88 -42.34 -1.06
C MET A 558 -19.02 -43.63 -1.87
N ALA A 559 -19.74 -44.64 -1.36
CA ALA A 559 -20.00 -45.89 -2.08
C ALA A 559 -20.74 -45.70 -3.43
N LYS A 560 -21.47 -44.59 -3.61
CA LYS A 560 -22.16 -44.23 -4.87
C LYS A 560 -21.20 -43.63 -5.93
N PHE A 561 -19.98 -43.23 -5.54
CA PHE A 561 -19.06 -42.42 -6.35
C PHE A 561 -17.81 -43.22 -6.77
N GLN A 562 -18.02 -44.33 -7.49
CA GLN A 562 -16.91 -45.15 -8.01
C GLN A 562 -16.27 -44.56 -9.29
N PRO A 563 -14.95 -44.70 -9.47
CA PRO A 563 -14.26 -44.21 -10.66
C PRO A 563 -14.62 -45.01 -11.93
N PRO A 564 -14.54 -44.41 -13.13
CA PRO A 564 -14.83 -45.11 -14.40
C PRO A 564 -13.99 -46.37 -14.64
N ILE A 565 -12.69 -46.35 -14.31
CA ILE A 565 -11.78 -47.51 -14.37
C ILE A 565 -10.83 -47.49 -13.16
N PRO A 566 -10.23 -48.63 -12.75
CA PRO A 566 -9.26 -48.66 -11.65
C PRO A 566 -7.95 -47.93 -11.98
N ASN A 567 -7.28 -47.38 -10.95
CA ASN A 567 -6.03 -46.61 -11.09
C ASN A 567 -4.89 -47.36 -11.80
N ASN A 568 -4.86 -48.69 -11.73
CA ASN A 568 -3.87 -49.51 -12.44
C ASN A 568 -4.06 -49.49 -13.96
N GLN A 569 -5.32 -49.35 -14.44
CA GLN A 569 -5.63 -49.22 -15.86
C GLN A 569 -5.45 -47.77 -16.34
N LEU A 570 -5.73 -46.77 -15.48
CA LEU A 570 -5.49 -45.35 -15.77
C LEU A 570 -4.10 -45.07 -16.37
N ARG A 571 -3.08 -45.78 -15.86
CA ARG A 571 -1.67 -45.64 -16.26
C ARG A 571 -1.38 -46.13 -17.68
N THR A 572 -2.17 -47.05 -18.25
CA THR A 572 -2.00 -47.44 -19.67
C THR A 572 -2.49 -46.36 -20.65
N HIS A 573 -3.10 -45.29 -20.13
CA HIS A 573 -3.56 -44.13 -20.92
C HIS A 573 -2.79 -42.83 -20.59
N GLY A 574 -1.70 -42.91 -19.81
CA GLY A 574 -0.87 -41.75 -19.48
C GLY A 574 -1.20 -41.03 -18.16
N PHE A 575 -2.26 -41.44 -17.47
CA PHE A 575 -2.72 -40.77 -16.24
C PHE A 575 -2.16 -41.41 -14.98
N GLU A 576 -1.75 -40.60 -14.00
CA GLU A 576 -1.15 -41.08 -12.75
C GLU A 576 -2.18 -41.60 -11.74
N SER A 577 -3.33 -40.91 -11.65
CA SER A 577 -4.40 -41.08 -10.65
C SER A 577 -5.65 -40.22 -11.00
N TYR A 578 -6.70 -40.27 -10.18
CA TYR A 578 -7.81 -39.30 -10.24
C TYR A 578 -7.54 -38.06 -9.40
N LEU A 579 -8.19 -36.94 -9.74
CA LEU A 579 -8.10 -35.69 -8.98
C LEU A 579 -8.58 -35.84 -7.52
N LEU A 580 -9.48 -36.79 -7.25
CA LEU A 580 -9.87 -37.16 -5.88
C LEU A 580 -8.70 -37.73 -5.07
N ASP A 581 -7.85 -38.55 -5.69
CA ASP A 581 -6.69 -39.16 -5.00
C ASP A 581 -5.68 -38.09 -4.57
N GLN A 582 -5.63 -36.97 -5.30
CA GLN A 582 -4.71 -35.85 -5.08
C GLN A 582 -5.18 -34.85 -4.01
N ILE A 583 -6.40 -34.98 -3.47
CA ILE A 583 -6.88 -34.17 -2.34
C ILE A 583 -6.95 -34.97 -1.04
N ASP A 584 -6.88 -34.26 0.07
CA ASP A 584 -7.13 -34.76 1.42
C ASP A 584 -8.24 -33.92 2.06
N ALA A 585 -9.33 -34.57 2.48
CA ALA A 585 -10.51 -33.92 3.03
C ALA A 585 -11.39 -34.92 3.82
N PRO A 586 -12.19 -34.45 4.80
CA PRO A 586 -13.19 -35.24 5.51
C PRO A 586 -14.17 -35.99 4.58
N PRO A 587 -14.67 -37.20 4.94
CA PRO A 587 -15.54 -38.00 4.07
C PRO A 587 -16.80 -37.28 3.57
N THR A 588 -17.41 -36.44 4.41
CA THR A 588 -18.55 -35.59 4.06
C THR A 588 -18.20 -34.60 2.95
N LEU A 589 -17.02 -33.96 3.04
CA LEU A 589 -16.50 -33.05 2.02
C LEU A 589 -16.09 -33.79 0.74
N CYS A 590 -15.44 -34.96 0.84
CA CYS A 590 -15.18 -35.81 -0.32
C CYS A 590 -16.47 -36.22 -1.05
N THR A 591 -17.54 -36.53 -0.32
CA THR A 591 -18.87 -36.85 -0.88
C THR A 591 -19.43 -35.64 -1.64
N ALA A 592 -19.34 -34.45 -1.05
CA ALA A 592 -19.79 -33.19 -1.65
C ALA A 592 -18.99 -32.81 -2.92
N ILE A 593 -17.65 -32.90 -2.87
CA ILE A 593 -16.75 -32.66 -4.00
C ILE A 593 -16.98 -33.68 -5.12
N CYS A 594 -17.29 -34.93 -4.78
CA CYS A 594 -17.67 -35.95 -5.76
C CYS A 594 -19.03 -35.66 -6.42
N ASN A 595 -19.98 -35.05 -5.71
CA ASN A 595 -21.25 -34.64 -6.29
C ASN A 595 -21.08 -33.45 -7.24
N GLU A 596 -20.56 -32.33 -6.73
CA GLU A 596 -20.50 -31.06 -7.46
C GLU A 596 -19.41 -31.03 -8.54
N ALA A 597 -18.18 -31.41 -8.17
CA ALA A 597 -17.00 -31.26 -9.03
C ALA A 597 -16.57 -32.57 -9.72
N GLN A 598 -17.20 -33.71 -9.40
CA GLN A 598 -16.99 -35.01 -10.04
C GLN A 598 -15.53 -35.51 -10.03
N PHE A 599 -14.74 -35.15 -9.00
CA PHE A 599 -13.30 -35.44 -8.90
C PHE A 599 -12.94 -36.93 -9.05
N HIS A 600 -13.83 -37.85 -8.65
CA HIS A 600 -13.71 -39.30 -8.85
C HIS A 600 -13.74 -39.76 -10.31
N ARG A 601 -14.01 -38.87 -11.28
CA ARG A 601 -14.08 -39.17 -12.72
C ARG A 601 -13.10 -38.41 -13.59
N ILE A 602 -12.26 -37.55 -12.99
CA ILE A 602 -11.33 -36.68 -13.70
C ILE A 602 -9.91 -37.22 -13.48
N PRO A 603 -9.33 -37.98 -14.43
CA PRO A 603 -7.97 -38.45 -14.34
C PRO A 603 -6.98 -37.31 -14.62
N VAL A 604 -5.79 -37.39 -14.03
CA VAL A 604 -4.74 -36.37 -14.13
C VAL A 604 -3.42 -36.95 -14.63
N ALA A 605 -2.77 -36.24 -15.56
CA ALA A 605 -1.44 -36.52 -16.08
C ALA A 605 -0.54 -35.29 -15.90
N ARG A 606 0.76 -35.53 -15.71
CA ARG A 606 1.74 -34.49 -15.37
C ARG A 606 2.19 -33.67 -16.58
N SER A 607 2.31 -34.29 -17.75
CA SER A 607 2.58 -33.60 -19.02
C SER A 607 1.50 -33.93 -20.06
N GLU A 608 1.32 -33.01 -21.02
CA GLU A 608 0.52 -33.25 -22.22
C GLU A 608 1.11 -34.38 -23.08
N SER A 609 2.44 -34.55 -23.06
CA SER A 609 3.16 -35.62 -23.77
C SER A 609 2.78 -37.04 -23.36
N ASP A 610 2.21 -37.21 -22.17
CA ASP A 610 2.06 -38.52 -21.54
C ASP A 610 0.76 -39.22 -21.98
N VAL A 611 -0.19 -38.46 -22.53
CA VAL A 611 -1.57 -38.89 -22.81
C VAL A 611 -1.84 -38.98 -24.31
N ASP A 612 -2.30 -40.14 -24.80
CA ASP A 612 -2.85 -40.23 -26.15
C ASP A 612 -4.27 -39.66 -26.19
N HIS A 613 -4.34 -38.34 -26.39
CA HIS A 613 -5.58 -37.57 -26.54
C HIS A 613 -6.52 -38.16 -27.61
N LYS A 614 -5.98 -38.68 -28.73
CA LYS A 614 -6.79 -39.22 -29.84
C LYS A 614 -7.40 -40.57 -29.48
N ASN A 615 -6.67 -41.41 -28.76
CA ASN A 615 -7.20 -42.66 -28.23
C ASN A 615 -8.27 -42.39 -27.16
N ILE A 616 -8.04 -41.44 -26.25
CA ILE A 616 -9.03 -41.06 -25.23
C ILE A 616 -10.31 -40.47 -25.84
N GLU A 617 -10.23 -39.65 -26.89
CA GLU A 617 -11.41 -39.19 -27.63
C GLU A 617 -12.14 -40.35 -28.34
N ARG A 618 -11.38 -41.28 -28.94
CA ARG A 618 -11.92 -42.46 -29.62
C ARG A 618 -12.67 -43.38 -28.65
N LEU A 619 -12.11 -43.64 -27.47
CA LEU A 619 -12.72 -44.48 -26.43
C LEU A 619 -13.89 -43.77 -25.72
N PHE A 620 -13.69 -42.50 -25.31
CA PHE A 620 -14.68 -41.66 -24.60
C PHE A 620 -15.10 -42.23 -23.22
N GLU A 621 -14.18 -42.92 -22.56
CA GLU A 621 -14.31 -43.39 -21.18
C GLU A 621 -14.36 -42.22 -20.17
N PHE A 622 -13.64 -41.13 -20.46
CA PHE A 622 -13.61 -39.90 -19.65
C PHE A 622 -14.31 -38.75 -20.35
N ARG A 623 -15.23 -38.07 -19.66
CA ARG A 623 -15.86 -36.83 -20.14
C ARG A 623 -15.00 -35.58 -19.90
N LYS A 624 -14.13 -35.61 -18.90
CA LYS A 624 -13.15 -34.57 -18.62
C LYS A 624 -11.89 -35.18 -18.04
N TYR A 625 -10.73 -34.70 -18.47
CA TYR A 625 -9.43 -35.05 -17.91
C TYR A 625 -8.50 -33.82 -17.88
N ILE A 626 -7.33 -33.98 -17.28
CA ILE A 626 -6.28 -32.96 -17.19
C ILE A 626 -4.95 -33.57 -17.66
N ALA A 627 -4.20 -32.83 -18.47
CA ALA A 627 -2.81 -33.14 -18.78
C ALA A 627 -2.00 -31.83 -18.78
N GLY A 628 -0.98 -31.73 -17.92
CA GLY A 628 -0.21 -30.50 -17.75
C GLY A 628 -1.07 -29.31 -17.32
N ASP A 629 -0.92 -28.16 -18.02
CA ASP A 629 -1.65 -26.92 -17.73
C ASP A 629 -3.07 -26.85 -18.32
N THR A 630 -3.55 -27.91 -18.97
CA THR A 630 -4.76 -27.87 -19.79
C THR A 630 -5.78 -28.94 -19.37
N SER A 631 -7.04 -28.53 -19.25
CA SER A 631 -8.18 -29.41 -19.06
C SER A 631 -8.88 -29.68 -20.39
N TYR A 632 -9.19 -30.94 -20.64
CA TYR A 632 -9.81 -31.44 -21.85
C TYR A 632 -11.22 -31.93 -21.49
N SER A 633 -12.25 -31.36 -22.10
CA SER A 633 -13.66 -31.74 -21.89
C SER A 633 -14.22 -32.31 -23.19
N ILE A 634 -14.53 -33.61 -23.21
CA ILE A 634 -15.11 -34.27 -24.38
C ILE A 634 -16.62 -34.40 -24.19
N THR A 635 -17.38 -33.95 -25.18
CA THR A 635 -18.84 -34.10 -25.23
C THR A 635 -19.25 -34.79 -26.53
N ALA A 636 -20.46 -35.34 -26.57
CA ALA A 636 -21.09 -35.80 -27.81
C ALA A 636 -22.35 -34.97 -28.04
N SER A 637 -22.55 -34.48 -29.28
CA SER A 637 -23.72 -33.66 -29.62
C SER A 637 -25.03 -34.39 -29.26
N LYS A 638 -25.95 -33.69 -28.59
CA LYS A 638 -27.30 -34.20 -28.31
C LYS A 638 -28.16 -34.31 -29.59
N TYR A 639 -27.79 -33.60 -30.66
CA TYR A 639 -28.53 -33.50 -31.91
C TYR A 639 -27.72 -34.03 -33.11
N GLY A 640 -28.41 -34.57 -34.12
CA GLY A 640 -27.77 -35.14 -35.32
C GLY A 640 -26.95 -36.41 -35.04
N ARG A 641 -25.85 -36.61 -35.78
CA ARG A 641 -25.01 -37.83 -35.78
C ARG A 641 -24.19 -38.07 -34.49
N ARG A 642 -24.52 -37.42 -33.37
CA ARG A 642 -23.83 -37.53 -32.06
C ARG A 642 -22.30 -37.43 -32.14
N LEU A 643 -21.79 -36.56 -33.01
CA LEU A 643 -20.36 -36.34 -33.18
C LEU A 643 -19.71 -35.95 -31.84
N LYS A 644 -18.56 -36.55 -31.55
CA LYS A 644 -17.73 -36.19 -30.40
C LYS A 644 -17.00 -34.87 -30.70
N GLN A 645 -16.96 -33.98 -29.71
CA GLN A 645 -16.27 -32.70 -29.76
C GLN A 645 -15.50 -32.51 -28.46
N SER A 646 -14.19 -32.29 -28.57
CA SER A 646 -13.32 -31.93 -27.46
C SER A 646 -13.17 -30.41 -27.37
N TYR A 647 -13.19 -29.92 -26.14
CA TYR A 647 -12.95 -28.53 -25.79
C TYR A 647 -11.75 -28.48 -24.84
N THR A 648 -10.70 -27.77 -25.22
CA THR A 648 -9.55 -27.49 -24.37
C THR A 648 -9.77 -26.19 -23.61
N THR A 649 -9.26 -26.12 -22.39
CA THR A 649 -9.28 -24.91 -21.56
C THR A 649 -8.06 -24.91 -20.66
N ARG A 650 -7.21 -23.88 -20.78
CA ARG A 650 -6.07 -23.71 -19.89
C ARG A 650 -6.54 -23.46 -18.46
N ILE A 651 -5.90 -24.15 -17.54
CA ILE A 651 -6.11 -24.09 -16.11
C ILE A 651 -5.53 -22.77 -15.59
N ARG A 652 -6.13 -22.20 -14.55
CA ARG A 652 -5.68 -20.93 -13.95
C ARG A 652 -4.73 -21.21 -12.79
N PRO A 653 -3.62 -20.46 -12.64
CA PRO A 653 -2.74 -20.57 -11.48
C PRO A 653 -3.49 -20.40 -10.16
N ALA A 654 -3.24 -21.28 -9.20
CA ALA A 654 -3.86 -21.26 -7.88
C ALA A 654 -3.49 -19.99 -7.10
N ARG A 655 -4.49 -19.40 -6.44
CA ARG A 655 -4.37 -18.18 -5.61
C ARG A 655 -4.69 -18.45 -4.15
N ILE A 656 -5.47 -19.49 -3.85
CA ILE A 656 -5.86 -19.91 -2.50
C ILE A 656 -5.07 -21.14 -2.07
N PHE A 657 -4.94 -22.15 -2.93
CA PHE A 657 -4.22 -23.40 -2.63
C PHE A 657 -2.70 -23.32 -2.86
N THR A 658 -2.07 -22.17 -2.52
CA THR A 658 -0.62 -21.97 -2.67
C THR A 658 0.22 -22.71 -1.62
N ASN A 659 -0.39 -23.11 -0.50
CA ASN A 659 0.24 -23.83 0.60
C ASN A 659 -0.74 -24.83 1.25
N THR A 660 -0.22 -25.93 1.77
CA THR A 660 -0.96 -27.02 2.42
C THR A 660 -0.93 -26.91 3.94
N ILE A 661 -1.94 -27.46 4.62
CA ILE A 661 -2.09 -27.44 6.08
C ILE A 661 -2.17 -28.90 6.56
N ASN A 662 -1.09 -29.46 7.09
CA ASN A 662 -1.18 -30.79 7.71
C ASN A 662 -1.83 -30.70 9.11
N VAL A 663 -3.09 -31.13 9.18
CA VAL A 663 -3.93 -31.10 10.39
C VAL A 663 -3.45 -32.12 11.44
N GLU A 664 -2.85 -33.22 11.00
CA GLU A 664 -2.30 -34.25 11.88
C GLU A 664 -0.98 -33.78 12.52
N SER A 665 -0.12 -33.10 11.76
CA SER A 665 1.09 -32.45 12.31
C SER A 665 0.76 -31.44 13.41
N LYS A 666 -0.33 -30.67 13.29
CA LYS A 666 -0.76 -29.73 14.35
C LYS A 666 -1.05 -30.47 15.66
N ARG A 667 -1.82 -31.57 15.63
CA ARG A 667 -2.15 -32.37 16.83
C ARG A 667 -0.92 -32.96 17.51
N ILE A 668 0.05 -33.44 16.73
CA ILE A 668 1.30 -34.00 17.26
C ILE A 668 2.09 -32.92 18.01
N LEU A 669 2.22 -31.72 17.43
CA LEU A 669 2.91 -30.59 18.05
C LEU A 669 2.21 -30.09 19.33
N GLU A 670 0.86 -30.03 19.33
CA GLU A 670 0.08 -29.68 20.52
C GLU A 670 0.29 -30.69 21.67
N SER A 671 0.36 -31.99 21.35
CA SER A 671 0.64 -33.04 22.34
C SER A 671 2.05 -32.91 22.95
N GLN A 672 3.08 -32.72 22.11
CA GLN A 672 4.48 -32.57 22.56
C GLN A 672 4.67 -31.31 23.42
N LEU A 673 3.98 -30.23 23.08
CA LEU A 673 4.05 -28.96 23.82
C LEU A 673 3.44 -29.10 25.24
N ASN A 674 2.34 -29.86 25.39
CA ASN A 674 1.76 -30.19 26.69
C ASN A 674 2.68 -31.06 27.56
N GLU A 675 3.36 -32.05 26.97
CA GLU A 675 4.32 -32.90 27.70
C GLU A 675 5.48 -32.09 28.27
N ILE A 676 6.04 -31.15 27.49
CA ILE A 676 7.11 -30.24 27.93
C ILE A 676 6.64 -29.30 29.05
N GLN A 677 5.40 -28.80 28.99
CA GLN A 677 4.83 -27.99 30.08
C GLN A 677 4.69 -28.78 31.38
N SER A 678 4.37 -30.08 31.32
CA SER A 678 4.32 -30.93 32.53
C SER A 678 5.70 -31.07 33.18
N LYS A 679 6.73 -31.39 32.39
CA LYS A 679 8.11 -31.57 32.89
C LYS A 679 8.71 -30.29 33.48
N LEU A 680 8.48 -29.14 32.84
CA LEU A 680 8.88 -27.83 33.38
C LEU A 680 8.27 -27.58 34.76
N LYS A 681 6.99 -27.92 34.95
CA LYS A 681 6.27 -27.76 36.23
C LYS A 681 6.78 -28.71 37.32
N GLU A 682 7.21 -29.92 36.96
CA GLU A 682 7.87 -30.85 37.89
C GLU A 682 9.25 -30.32 38.33
N ASN A 683 10.02 -29.77 37.39
CA ASN A 683 11.33 -29.17 37.66
C ASN A 683 11.25 -27.90 38.52
N GLU A 684 10.23 -27.06 38.35
CA GLU A 684 9.97 -25.91 39.24
C GLU A 684 9.73 -26.35 40.69
N ASN A 685 8.95 -27.42 40.90
CA ASN A 685 8.69 -27.97 42.24
C ASN A 685 9.96 -28.56 42.88
N SER A 686 10.82 -29.21 42.09
CA SER A 686 12.11 -29.75 42.55
C SER A 686 13.10 -28.63 42.92
N LEU A 687 13.20 -27.59 42.08
CA LEU A 687 14.00 -26.39 42.38
C LEU A 687 13.54 -25.67 43.65
N TYR A 688 12.24 -25.63 43.93
CA TYR A 688 11.70 -25.03 45.16
C TYR A 688 12.15 -25.80 46.41
N LYS A 689 12.10 -27.14 46.40
CA LYS A 689 12.57 -27.98 47.52
C LYS A 689 14.06 -27.78 47.79
N LEU A 690 14.90 -27.94 46.77
CA LEU A 690 16.35 -27.78 46.86
C LEU A 690 16.74 -26.39 47.41
N LYS A 691 16.12 -25.32 46.92
CA LYS A 691 16.35 -23.95 47.41
C LYS A 691 15.86 -23.72 48.86
N SER A 692 14.93 -24.53 49.37
CA SER A 692 14.52 -24.49 50.78
C SER A 692 15.54 -25.18 51.70
N GLU A 693 16.10 -26.31 51.26
CA GLU A 693 17.16 -27.04 51.97
C GLU A 693 18.46 -26.23 52.01
N GLU A 694 18.85 -25.61 50.89
CA GLU A 694 20.05 -24.78 50.82
C GLU A 694 19.98 -23.59 51.78
N ARG A 695 18.80 -23.00 52.01
CA ARG A 695 18.60 -21.94 53.01
C ARG A 695 18.84 -22.45 54.44
N GLN A 696 18.35 -23.64 54.78
CA GLN A 696 18.56 -24.25 56.10
C GLN A 696 20.05 -24.58 56.33
N LEU A 697 20.71 -25.18 55.33
CA LEU A 697 22.14 -25.52 55.40
C LEU A 697 23.02 -24.27 55.53
N ASN A 698 22.74 -23.19 54.78
CA ASN A 698 23.46 -21.92 54.91
C ASN A 698 23.23 -21.24 56.28
N GLY A 699 22.03 -21.40 56.89
CA GLY A 699 21.77 -20.96 58.26
C GLY A 699 22.69 -21.63 59.28
N SER A 700 22.77 -22.97 59.24
CA SER A 700 23.69 -23.75 60.09
C SER A 700 25.16 -23.41 59.83
N LEU A 701 25.53 -23.14 58.57
CA LEU A 701 26.88 -22.70 58.19
C LEU A 701 27.24 -21.34 58.81
N SER A 702 26.27 -20.43 58.94
CA SER A 702 26.48 -19.11 59.56
C SER A 702 26.84 -19.23 61.05
N VAL A 703 26.11 -20.06 61.80
CA VAL A 703 26.33 -20.30 63.24
C VAL A 703 27.73 -20.87 63.50
N LEU A 704 28.12 -21.93 62.79
CA LEU A 704 29.44 -22.55 62.94
C LEU A 704 30.60 -21.62 62.55
N ASN A 705 30.41 -20.73 61.58
CA ASN A 705 31.43 -19.73 61.24
C ASN A 705 31.56 -18.64 62.33
N SER A 706 30.49 -18.30 63.05
CA SER A 706 30.56 -17.39 64.22
C SER A 706 31.34 -18.02 65.39
N GLU A 707 31.11 -19.30 65.67
CA GLU A 707 31.85 -20.07 66.68
C GLU A 707 33.34 -20.19 66.32
N LYS A 708 33.62 -20.55 65.07
CA LYS A 708 34.98 -20.58 64.50
C LYS A 708 35.70 -19.23 64.60
N ALA A 709 35.01 -18.11 64.38
CA ALA A 709 35.62 -16.78 64.46
C ALA A 709 36.20 -16.47 65.86
N LYS A 710 35.49 -16.85 66.93
CA LYS A 710 35.93 -16.63 68.32
C LYS A 710 37.20 -17.42 68.66
N ILE A 711 37.22 -18.71 68.30
CA ILE A 711 38.39 -19.59 68.47
C ILE A 711 39.59 -19.09 67.64
N ILE A 712 39.33 -18.49 66.47
CA ILE A 712 40.35 -17.85 65.63
C ILE A 712 40.90 -16.57 66.27
N GLU A 713 40.09 -15.76 66.95
CA GLU A 713 40.57 -14.50 67.55
C GLU A 713 41.62 -14.73 68.64
N GLU A 714 41.38 -15.69 69.54
CA GLU A 714 42.32 -16.10 70.59
C GLU A 714 43.62 -16.65 69.99
N LYS A 715 43.50 -17.52 68.98
CA LYS A 715 44.61 -18.14 68.27
C LYS A 715 45.44 -17.13 67.45
N ASN A 716 44.79 -16.12 66.86
CA ASN A 716 45.44 -15.14 65.99
C ASN A 716 46.36 -14.17 66.75
N LYS A 717 46.00 -13.73 67.96
CA LYS A 717 46.85 -12.82 68.76
C LYS A 717 48.26 -13.40 69.00
N ALA A 718 48.37 -14.73 69.05
CA ALA A 718 49.63 -15.47 69.11
C ALA A 718 50.23 -15.82 67.73
N ARG A 719 49.43 -16.36 66.80
CA ARG A 719 49.93 -16.91 65.53
C ARG A 719 50.07 -15.92 64.36
N ALA A 720 49.47 -14.72 64.41
CA ALA A 720 49.47 -13.78 63.29
C ALA A 720 50.89 -13.37 62.87
N ALA A 721 51.71 -12.94 63.85
CA ALA A 721 53.07 -12.47 63.61
C ALA A 721 53.96 -13.52 62.92
N LEU A 722 53.82 -14.80 63.26
CA LEU A 722 54.56 -15.89 62.63
C LEU A 722 53.99 -16.29 61.26
N ASN A 723 52.67 -16.31 61.11
CA ASN A 723 52.01 -16.84 59.91
C ASN A 723 52.06 -15.89 58.71
N GLU A 724 52.19 -14.57 58.90
CA GLU A 724 52.37 -13.66 57.75
C GLU A 724 53.72 -13.90 57.07
N TYR A 725 54.79 -14.02 57.86
CA TYR A 725 56.16 -14.24 57.39
C TYR A 725 56.30 -15.52 56.54
N GLU A 726 55.78 -16.66 57.02
CA GLU A 726 55.83 -17.92 56.27
C GLU A 726 54.94 -17.91 55.01
N LYS A 727 53.79 -17.21 55.05
CA LYS A 727 52.86 -17.13 53.89
C LYS A 727 53.36 -16.20 52.79
N LEU A 728 54.03 -15.09 53.13
CA LEU A 728 54.65 -14.20 52.15
C LEU A 728 55.72 -14.92 51.34
N LYS A 729 56.57 -15.73 52.01
CA LYS A 729 57.62 -16.52 51.36
C LYS A 729 57.06 -17.54 50.35
N ILE A 730 56.05 -18.33 50.74
CA ILE A 730 55.45 -19.34 49.84
C ILE A 730 54.73 -18.69 48.64
N LYS A 731 54.15 -17.49 48.81
CA LYS A 731 53.55 -16.74 47.70
C LYS A 731 54.60 -16.27 46.69
N LEU A 732 55.72 -15.73 47.16
CA LEU A 732 56.82 -15.24 46.31
C LEU A 732 57.32 -16.33 45.35
N ASP A 733 57.63 -17.53 45.86
CA ASP A 733 58.09 -18.67 45.03
C ASP A 733 57.04 -19.11 44.00
N SER A 734 55.75 -19.07 44.38
CA SER A 734 54.64 -19.43 43.48
C SER A 734 54.42 -18.39 42.36
N THR A 735 54.55 -17.10 42.67
CA THR A 735 54.40 -16.02 41.68
C THR A 735 55.58 -15.98 40.71
N ASN A 736 56.82 -16.19 41.19
CA ASN A 736 58.00 -16.37 40.35
C ASN A 736 57.81 -17.53 39.34
N SER A 737 57.34 -18.69 39.81
CA SER A 737 57.04 -19.86 38.98
C SER A 737 55.94 -19.64 37.93
N GLN A 738 55.06 -18.65 38.13
CA GLN A 738 54.03 -18.27 37.14
C GLN A 738 54.58 -17.29 36.10
N LEU A 739 55.38 -16.31 36.52
CA LEU A 739 56.03 -15.35 35.64
C LEU A 739 56.94 -16.04 34.60
N GLU A 740 57.73 -17.01 35.05
CA GLU A 740 58.66 -17.77 34.19
C GLU A 740 57.94 -18.55 33.07
N ARG A 741 56.78 -19.14 33.39
CA ARG A 741 55.93 -19.88 32.41
C ARG A 741 55.30 -18.96 31.37
N GLU A 742 54.86 -17.76 31.75
CA GLU A 742 54.31 -16.79 30.80
C GLU A 742 55.39 -16.07 29.99
N ILE A 743 56.65 -16.06 30.43
CA ILE A 743 57.80 -15.60 29.63
C ILE A 743 58.23 -16.67 28.62
N THR A 744 58.38 -17.93 29.03
CA THR A 744 58.95 -19.02 28.19
C THR A 744 58.01 -19.56 27.09
N ARG A 745 56.74 -19.13 27.05
CA ARG A 745 55.74 -19.61 26.09
C ARG A 745 56.06 -19.15 24.63
N PRO A 746 56.20 -20.06 23.63
CA PRO A 746 56.82 -19.75 22.33
C PRO A 746 56.08 -18.79 21.37
N GLN A 747 56.67 -18.60 20.18
CA GLN A 747 56.35 -17.58 19.17
C GLN A 747 55.05 -17.79 18.36
N SER A 748 54.31 -18.90 18.47
CA SER A 748 53.25 -19.27 17.49
C SER A 748 52.17 -18.21 17.24
N ILE A 749 51.89 -17.35 18.22
CA ILE A 749 50.97 -16.20 18.11
C ILE A 749 51.40 -15.23 17.00
N GLN A 750 52.71 -15.08 16.79
CA GLN A 750 53.30 -14.23 15.74
C GLN A 750 53.06 -14.84 14.36
N ASP A 751 53.17 -16.17 14.25
CA ASP A 751 53.01 -16.93 13.01
C ASP A 751 51.53 -16.99 12.60
N GLU A 752 50.63 -17.25 13.56
CA GLU A 752 49.17 -17.12 13.40
C GLU A 752 48.76 -15.71 12.91
N GLU A 753 49.36 -14.65 13.45
CA GLU A 753 49.08 -13.27 13.00
C GLU A 753 49.60 -13.02 11.57
N ASN A 754 50.66 -13.69 11.14
CA ASN A 754 51.23 -13.54 9.81
C ASN A 754 50.44 -14.32 8.75
N GLU A 755 50.04 -15.56 9.02
CA GLU A 755 49.19 -16.36 8.13
C GLU A 755 47.84 -15.68 7.86
N LEU A 756 47.25 -15.04 8.88
CA LEU A 756 46.02 -14.26 8.73
C LEU A 756 46.21 -12.96 7.93
N LYS A 757 47.38 -12.29 8.02
CA LYS A 757 47.70 -11.14 7.16
C LYS A 757 47.84 -11.55 5.69
N GLU A 758 48.47 -12.70 5.43
CA GLU A 758 48.66 -13.21 4.06
C GLU A 758 47.33 -13.55 3.39
N LYS A 759 46.44 -14.28 4.10
CA LYS A 759 45.06 -14.54 3.66
C LYS A 759 44.27 -13.25 3.42
N LEU A 760 44.42 -12.25 4.29
CA LEU A 760 43.79 -10.94 4.12
C LEU A 760 44.26 -10.23 2.83
N CYS A 761 45.56 -10.30 2.52
CA CYS A 761 46.13 -9.77 1.28
C CYS A 761 45.61 -10.50 0.03
N GLU A 762 45.48 -11.83 0.06
CA GLU A 762 44.88 -12.59 -1.04
C GLU A 762 43.44 -12.15 -1.33
N ILE A 763 42.61 -12.05 -0.29
CA ILE A 763 41.18 -11.73 -0.42
C ILE A 763 41.01 -10.26 -0.84
N ALA A 764 41.83 -9.35 -0.32
CA ALA A 764 41.89 -7.97 -0.81
C ALA A 764 42.24 -7.90 -2.30
N ARG A 765 43.16 -8.75 -2.80
CA ARG A 765 43.50 -8.84 -4.23
C ARG A 765 42.34 -9.40 -5.07
N LYS A 766 41.67 -10.46 -4.60
CA LYS A 766 40.46 -11.02 -5.24
C LYS A 766 39.36 -9.95 -5.33
N ARG A 767 39.12 -9.22 -4.24
CA ARG A 767 38.13 -8.14 -4.16
C ARG A 767 38.46 -6.97 -5.10
N GLY A 768 39.73 -6.59 -5.22
CA GLY A 768 40.17 -5.59 -6.21
C GLY A 768 39.84 -5.98 -7.65
N GLN A 769 40.10 -7.24 -8.03
CA GLN A 769 39.76 -7.77 -9.35
C GLN A 769 38.24 -7.86 -9.60
N LEU A 770 37.43 -8.08 -8.57
CA LEU A 770 35.97 -8.03 -8.66
C LEU A 770 35.47 -6.59 -8.82
N ALA A 771 36.07 -5.63 -8.11
CA ALA A 771 35.72 -4.20 -8.22
C ALA A 771 36.04 -3.62 -9.60
N GLU A 772 37.20 -3.98 -10.18
CA GLU A 772 37.57 -3.59 -11.55
C GLU A 772 36.59 -4.14 -12.61
N LYS A 773 36.12 -5.39 -12.43
CA LYS A 773 35.08 -6.00 -13.28
C LYS A 773 33.72 -5.33 -13.08
N PHE A 774 33.37 -4.99 -11.84
CA PHE A 774 32.13 -4.27 -11.52
C PHE A 774 32.10 -2.89 -12.19
N GLN A 775 33.21 -2.13 -12.13
CA GLN A 775 33.34 -0.84 -12.82
C GLN A 775 33.11 -0.99 -14.33
N LYS A 776 33.80 -1.93 -14.99
CA LYS A 776 33.64 -2.15 -16.44
C LYS A 776 32.19 -2.50 -16.81
N PHE A 777 31.52 -3.32 -16.01
CA PHE A 777 30.12 -3.67 -16.24
C PHE A 777 29.14 -2.53 -15.92
N LEU A 778 29.50 -1.62 -15.00
CA LEU A 778 28.76 -0.38 -14.73
C LEU A 778 28.87 0.58 -15.93
N ASP A 779 30.08 0.78 -16.47
CA ASP A 779 30.31 1.62 -17.65
C ASP A 779 29.56 1.09 -18.89
N GLU A 780 29.67 -0.22 -19.18
CA GLU A 780 28.87 -0.91 -20.21
C GLU A 780 27.36 -0.71 -20.00
N SER A 781 26.89 -0.80 -18.75
CA SER A 781 25.47 -0.64 -18.42
C SER A 781 24.98 0.80 -18.54
N MET A 782 25.82 1.80 -18.25
CA MET A 782 25.51 3.22 -18.45
C MET A 782 25.40 3.55 -19.95
N GLN A 783 26.28 2.99 -20.78
CA GLN A 783 26.18 3.11 -22.24
C GLN A 783 24.88 2.47 -22.78
N LEU A 784 24.57 1.24 -22.37
CA LEU A 784 23.33 0.53 -22.74
C LEU A 784 22.07 1.26 -22.24
N PHE A 785 22.11 1.85 -21.03
CA PHE A 785 21.01 2.66 -20.52
C PHE A 785 20.80 3.93 -21.34
N SER A 786 21.88 4.66 -21.65
CA SER A 786 21.83 5.85 -22.50
C SER A 786 21.27 5.53 -23.89
N GLY A 787 21.74 4.44 -24.53
CA GLY A 787 21.20 3.94 -25.79
C GLY A 787 19.70 3.60 -25.73
N ARG A 788 19.26 2.91 -24.66
CA ARG A 788 17.85 2.61 -24.41
C ARG A 788 16.99 3.87 -24.25
N ILE A 789 17.47 4.88 -23.53
CA ILE A 789 16.75 6.17 -23.39
C ILE A 789 16.66 6.86 -24.75
N ARG A 790 17.76 6.95 -25.50
CA ARG A 790 17.80 7.52 -26.87
C ARG A 790 16.79 6.83 -27.80
N ALA A 791 16.83 5.50 -27.89
CA ALA A 791 15.91 4.74 -28.74
C ALA A 791 14.45 4.92 -28.31
N SER A 792 14.17 5.02 -27.00
CA SER A 792 12.81 5.26 -26.51
C SER A 792 12.32 6.69 -26.72
N LEU A 793 13.20 7.70 -26.79
CA LEU A 793 12.86 9.07 -27.17
C LEU A 793 12.59 9.18 -28.68
N LEU A 794 13.44 8.59 -29.52
CA LEU A 794 13.25 8.53 -30.97
C LEU A 794 11.93 7.80 -31.33
N HIS A 795 11.65 6.67 -30.68
CA HIS A 795 10.36 5.97 -30.82
C HIS A 795 9.18 6.88 -30.41
N LEU A 796 9.29 7.62 -29.31
CA LEU A 796 8.20 8.50 -28.85
C LEU A 796 7.95 9.63 -29.86
N GLN A 797 9.01 10.22 -30.41
CA GLN A 797 8.93 11.20 -31.48
C GLN A 797 8.27 10.61 -32.73
N ALA A 798 8.76 9.47 -33.25
CA ALA A 798 8.22 8.84 -34.45
C ALA A 798 6.74 8.44 -34.32
N VAL A 799 6.31 7.97 -33.15
CA VAL A 799 4.88 7.71 -32.86
C VAL A 799 4.07 9.01 -32.80
N SER A 800 4.62 10.09 -32.23
CA SER A 800 3.93 11.39 -32.20
C SER A 800 3.82 12.02 -33.59
N GLU A 801 4.84 11.88 -34.44
CA GLU A 801 4.82 12.33 -35.84
C GLU A 801 3.81 11.53 -36.66
N LEU A 802 3.77 10.20 -36.49
CA LEU A 802 2.77 9.33 -37.12
C LEU A 802 1.36 9.73 -36.70
N GLN A 803 1.07 9.86 -35.40
CA GLN A 803 -0.25 10.25 -34.90
C GLN A 803 -0.69 11.66 -35.34
N ALA A 804 0.26 12.60 -35.49
CA ALA A 804 -0.02 13.92 -36.02
C ALA A 804 -0.39 13.84 -37.51
N LEU A 805 0.37 13.08 -38.30
CA LEU A 805 0.10 12.85 -39.72
C LEU A 805 -1.24 12.14 -39.93
N GLU A 806 -1.54 11.09 -39.16
CA GLU A 806 -2.83 10.37 -39.26
C GLU A 806 -4.03 11.29 -39.03
N ARG A 807 -3.96 12.18 -38.03
CA ARG A 807 -5.02 13.19 -37.81
C ARG A 807 -5.13 14.19 -38.96
N GLN A 808 -4.01 14.50 -39.63
CA GLN A 808 -3.98 15.42 -40.78
C GLN A 808 -4.43 14.75 -42.09
N THR A 809 -4.27 13.43 -42.24
CA THR A 809 -4.77 12.70 -43.42
C THR A 809 -6.20 12.19 -43.25
N GLN A 810 -6.73 12.03 -42.03
CA GLN A 810 -8.07 11.52 -41.74
C GLN A 810 -9.15 12.06 -42.71
N ASP A 811 -9.29 13.39 -42.82
CA ASP A 811 -10.29 14.02 -43.69
C ASP A 811 -10.04 13.74 -45.19
N ARG A 812 -8.77 13.62 -45.60
CA ARG A 812 -8.36 13.29 -46.98
C ARG A 812 -8.64 11.82 -47.31
N ASP A 813 -8.34 10.94 -46.37
CA ASP A 813 -8.59 9.50 -46.46
C ASP A 813 -10.09 9.21 -46.51
N ASP A 814 -10.90 9.91 -45.69
CA ASP A 814 -12.35 9.78 -45.71
C ASP A 814 -13.00 10.45 -46.93
N ALA A 815 -12.47 11.57 -47.43
CA ALA A 815 -12.87 12.13 -48.72
C ALA A 815 -12.55 11.18 -49.90
N LEU A 816 -11.38 10.53 -49.88
CA LEU A 816 -10.97 9.54 -50.89
C LEU A 816 -11.87 8.28 -50.84
N LYS A 817 -12.21 7.78 -49.65
CA LYS A 817 -13.21 6.70 -49.47
C LYS A 817 -14.57 7.09 -50.03
N GLN A 818 -15.03 8.32 -49.77
CA GLN A 818 -16.28 8.84 -50.34
C GLN A 818 -16.23 8.97 -51.87
N ALA A 819 -15.12 9.45 -52.44
CA ALA A 819 -14.93 9.54 -53.89
C ALA A 819 -14.91 8.16 -54.55
N HIS A 820 -14.22 7.18 -53.94
CA HIS A 820 -14.22 5.78 -54.39
C HIS A 820 -15.63 5.16 -54.32
N ALA A 821 -16.38 5.42 -53.25
CA ALA A 821 -17.76 4.96 -53.11
C ALA A 821 -18.68 5.58 -54.19
N LYS A 822 -18.57 6.90 -54.44
CA LYS A 822 -19.29 7.60 -55.52
C LYS A 822 -18.95 7.01 -56.90
N PHE A 823 -17.67 6.78 -57.20
CA PHE A 823 -17.25 6.13 -58.45
C PHE A 823 -17.76 4.68 -58.57
N SER A 824 -17.70 3.89 -57.49
CA SER A 824 -18.19 2.50 -57.47
C SER A 824 -19.70 2.43 -57.73
N ASP A 825 -20.48 3.31 -57.10
CA ASP A 825 -21.92 3.44 -57.32
C ASP A 825 -22.26 3.93 -58.74
N ALA A 826 -21.61 5.00 -59.22
CA ALA A 826 -21.79 5.51 -60.59
C ALA A 826 -21.43 4.45 -61.65
N ASN A 827 -20.38 3.65 -61.43
CA ASN A 827 -20.00 2.57 -62.34
C ASN A 827 -20.99 1.40 -62.31
N LYS A 828 -21.57 1.04 -61.15
CA LYS A 828 -22.67 0.07 -61.06
C LYS A 828 -23.91 0.56 -61.82
N LYS A 829 -24.30 1.82 -61.62
CA LYS A 829 -25.44 2.46 -62.31
C LYS A 829 -25.24 2.51 -63.83
N PHE A 830 -24.05 2.92 -64.29
CA PHE A 830 -23.67 2.90 -65.70
C PHE A 830 -23.74 1.48 -66.31
N LEU A 831 -23.23 0.46 -65.61
CA LEU A 831 -23.29 -0.93 -66.09
C LEU A 831 -24.74 -1.45 -66.16
N ALA A 832 -25.58 -1.10 -65.19
CA ALA A 832 -27.01 -1.44 -65.20
C ALA A 832 -27.74 -0.77 -66.38
N ALA A 833 -27.57 0.55 -66.56
CA ALA A 833 -28.16 1.28 -67.70
C ALA A 833 -27.68 0.74 -69.05
N LYS A 834 -26.40 0.35 -69.16
CA LYS A 834 -25.83 -0.27 -70.37
C LYS A 834 -26.49 -1.62 -70.71
N SER A 835 -26.79 -2.45 -69.71
CA SER A 835 -27.55 -3.69 -69.94
C SER A 835 -29.02 -3.41 -70.25
N GLU A 836 -29.63 -2.41 -69.62
CA GLU A 836 -31.05 -2.11 -69.75
C GLU A 836 -31.40 -1.49 -71.12
N ALA A 837 -30.63 -0.52 -71.59
CA ALA A 837 -30.81 0.06 -72.93
C ALA A 837 -30.66 -1.00 -74.04
N LYS A 838 -29.82 -2.03 -73.83
CA LYS A 838 -29.69 -3.16 -74.74
C LYS A 838 -30.85 -4.16 -74.63
N ARG A 839 -31.50 -4.27 -73.46
CA ARG A 839 -32.68 -5.12 -73.24
C ARG A 839 -33.92 -4.51 -73.89
N LEU A 840 -34.18 -3.23 -73.64
CA LEU A 840 -35.37 -2.51 -74.14
C LEU A 840 -35.41 -2.42 -75.68
N LEU A 841 -34.26 -2.25 -76.33
CA LEU A 841 -34.14 -2.28 -77.79
C LEU A 841 -34.65 -3.60 -78.40
N ASN A 842 -34.38 -4.73 -77.72
CA ASN A 842 -34.81 -6.04 -78.21
C ASN A 842 -36.30 -6.29 -77.93
N ALA A 843 -36.83 -5.78 -76.81
CA ALA A 843 -38.22 -5.97 -76.41
C ALA A 843 -39.21 -5.17 -77.29
N ALA A 844 -38.94 -3.89 -77.53
CA ALA A 844 -39.82 -3.01 -78.31
C ALA A 844 -40.09 -3.54 -79.74
N ASN A 845 -39.10 -4.20 -80.35
CA ASN A 845 -39.21 -4.79 -81.68
C ASN A 845 -40.04 -6.10 -81.71
N SER A 846 -40.43 -6.67 -80.57
CA SER A 846 -41.14 -7.97 -80.49
C SER A 846 -42.60 -7.90 -80.03
N GLU A 847 -43.06 -6.75 -79.51
CA GLU A 847 -44.42 -6.62 -78.94
C GLU A 847 -45.46 -6.12 -79.96
N ASN A 848 -45.03 -5.53 -81.09
CA ASN A 848 -45.92 -4.78 -82.01
C ASN A 848 -46.33 -5.52 -83.32
N GLU A 849 -46.07 -6.82 -83.48
CA GLU A 849 -46.32 -7.53 -84.75
C GLU A 849 -47.77 -8.00 -85.01
N ASN A 850 -48.73 -7.81 -84.08
CA ASN A 850 -49.99 -8.62 -84.08
C ASN A 850 -51.33 -7.91 -83.73
N GLU A 851 -51.47 -6.58 -83.76
CA GLU A 851 -52.78 -5.91 -83.52
C GLU A 851 -53.24 -5.01 -84.68
N GLU A 852 -54.52 -5.15 -85.09
CA GLU A 852 -55.21 -4.17 -85.94
C GLU A 852 -55.78 -3.04 -85.06
N ILE A 853 -55.49 -1.79 -85.41
CA ILE A 853 -55.84 -0.58 -84.62
C ILE A 853 -56.92 0.21 -85.35
N ASP A 854 -57.91 0.71 -84.60
CA ASP A 854 -59.01 1.52 -85.12
C ASP A 854 -58.67 3.02 -85.25
N GLU A 855 -59.41 3.73 -86.11
CA GLU A 855 -58.96 5.03 -86.61
C GLU A 855 -59.01 6.15 -85.54
N GLU A 856 -59.98 6.15 -84.61
CA GLU A 856 -59.99 7.07 -83.45
C GLU A 856 -58.75 6.89 -82.56
N THR A 857 -58.31 5.65 -82.31
CA THR A 857 -57.08 5.38 -81.55
C THR A 857 -55.84 5.73 -82.36
N ARG A 858 -55.89 5.57 -83.68
CA ARG A 858 -54.78 5.87 -84.60
C ARG A 858 -54.48 7.36 -84.71
N GLU A 859 -55.51 8.20 -84.81
CA GLU A 859 -55.35 9.66 -84.79
C GLU A 859 -54.78 10.12 -83.45
N ALA A 860 -55.31 9.61 -82.32
CA ALA A 860 -54.79 9.91 -80.98
C ALA A 860 -53.32 9.50 -80.80
N LEU A 861 -52.90 8.33 -81.31
CA LEU A 861 -51.50 7.90 -81.28
C LEU A 861 -50.57 8.77 -82.14
N GLN A 862 -51.11 9.50 -83.12
CA GLN A 862 -50.35 10.38 -84.01
C GLN A 862 -50.12 11.77 -83.39
N GLU A 863 -51.03 12.28 -82.56
CA GLU A 863 -50.75 13.45 -81.68
C GLU A 863 -49.66 13.10 -80.65
N LEU A 864 -49.77 11.92 -80.02
CA LEU A 864 -48.76 11.36 -79.10
C LEU A 864 -47.41 11.02 -79.78
N ALA A 865 -47.25 11.25 -81.09
CA ALA A 865 -46.01 10.95 -81.80
C ALA A 865 -44.92 12.01 -81.56
N GLY A 866 -45.30 13.29 -81.42
CA GLY A 866 -44.38 14.42 -81.26
C GLY A 866 -43.99 14.74 -79.81
N MET A 867 -44.65 14.12 -78.83
CA MET A 867 -44.39 14.32 -77.40
C MET A 867 -43.13 13.57 -76.94
N SER A 868 -42.44 14.10 -75.94
CA SER A 868 -41.29 13.45 -75.30
C SER A 868 -41.71 12.19 -74.53
N LEU A 869 -40.77 11.26 -74.25
CA LEU A 869 -41.09 10.16 -73.33
C LEU A 869 -41.51 10.71 -71.96
N GLU A 870 -40.93 11.82 -71.51
CA GLU A 870 -41.29 12.40 -70.21
C GLU A 870 -42.74 12.89 -70.21
N GLU A 871 -43.26 13.50 -71.28
CA GLU A 871 -44.69 13.83 -71.39
C GLU A 871 -45.59 12.60 -71.60
N LEU A 872 -45.08 11.52 -72.20
CA LEU A 872 -45.82 10.28 -72.44
C LEU A 872 -45.85 9.36 -71.21
N GLU A 873 -44.77 9.34 -70.42
CA GLU A 873 -44.65 8.61 -69.15
C GLU A 873 -45.08 9.45 -67.95
N ASP A 874 -45.05 10.78 -67.95
CA ASP A 874 -45.86 11.58 -67.03
C ASP A 874 -47.33 11.55 -67.47
N GLY A 875 -47.63 11.43 -68.76
CA GLY A 875 -48.98 11.06 -69.22
C GLY A 875 -49.44 9.75 -68.59
N LEU A 876 -48.73 8.64 -68.87
CA LEU A 876 -49.05 7.34 -68.29
C LEU A 876 -48.99 7.39 -66.77
N ALA A 877 -47.93 7.92 -66.16
CA ALA A 877 -47.55 7.69 -64.77
C ALA A 877 -47.83 8.87 -63.83
N SER A 878 -48.10 10.09 -64.27
CA SER A 878 -49.01 10.96 -63.47
C SER A 878 -50.33 10.20 -63.30
N ASP A 879 -50.80 9.54 -64.37
CA ASP A 879 -52.08 8.83 -64.35
C ASP A 879 -52.04 7.35 -63.94
N ARG A 880 -50.86 6.80 -63.64
CA ARG A 880 -50.68 5.44 -63.12
C ARG A 880 -49.97 5.44 -61.78
N ALA A 881 -49.20 6.48 -61.45
CA ALA A 881 -48.74 6.76 -60.10
C ALA A 881 -49.82 7.46 -59.28
N ARG A 882 -50.50 8.54 -59.69
CA ARG A 882 -51.65 9.06 -58.87
C ARG A 882 -52.71 7.97 -58.64
N ALA A 883 -52.88 7.04 -59.60
CA ALA A 883 -53.76 5.87 -59.45
C ALA A 883 -53.15 4.62 -58.77
N ASN A 884 -51.88 4.61 -58.35
CA ASN A 884 -51.30 3.50 -57.54
C ASN A 884 -50.52 3.98 -56.29
N LEU A 885 -50.35 5.28 -56.12
CA LEU A 885 -49.76 5.94 -54.94
C LEU A 885 -50.61 5.73 -53.69
N HIS A 886 -51.91 5.49 -53.86
CA HIS A 886 -52.84 5.17 -52.78
C HIS A 886 -53.03 3.66 -52.73
N TYR A 887 -51.92 2.96 -52.53
CA TYR A 887 -51.92 1.53 -52.22
C TYR A 887 -52.81 1.27 -51.02
N THR A 888 -53.35 0.06 -50.88
CA THR A 888 -54.37 -0.24 -49.87
C THR A 888 -53.80 -0.08 -48.45
N VAL A 889 -54.03 1.08 -47.83
CA VAL A 889 -53.56 1.38 -46.47
C VAL A 889 -54.39 0.57 -45.48
N ASP A 890 -53.75 -0.32 -44.74
CA ASP A 890 -54.36 -1.03 -43.61
C ASP A 890 -54.83 0.02 -42.57
N PRO A 891 -56.10 -0.02 -42.11
CA PRO A 891 -56.60 0.91 -41.08
C PRO A 891 -55.72 1.05 -39.83
N ASN A 892 -54.96 0.01 -39.46
CA ASN A 892 -53.98 0.07 -38.36
C ASN A 892 -52.87 1.12 -38.56
N VAL A 893 -52.56 1.54 -39.80
CA VAL A 893 -51.47 2.48 -40.07
C VAL A 893 -51.78 3.86 -39.47
N ILE A 894 -53.03 4.33 -39.57
CA ILE A 894 -53.49 5.60 -38.97
C ILE A 894 -53.38 5.49 -37.44
N GLN A 895 -53.93 4.42 -36.87
CA GLN A 895 -53.88 4.17 -35.43
C GLN A 895 -52.43 4.02 -34.90
N THR A 896 -51.49 3.58 -35.75
CA THR A 896 -50.06 3.50 -35.42
C THR A 896 -49.36 4.86 -35.46
N TYR A 897 -49.74 5.75 -36.37
CA TYR A 897 -49.24 7.14 -36.43
C TYR A 897 -49.68 7.92 -35.18
N ASP A 898 -50.96 7.85 -34.81
CA ASP A 898 -51.49 8.58 -33.64
C ASP A 898 -50.89 8.09 -32.31
N ASN A 899 -50.76 6.77 -32.12
CA ASN A 899 -50.10 6.19 -30.94
C ASN A 899 -48.62 6.60 -30.83
N ARG A 900 -47.90 6.74 -31.95
CA ARG A 900 -46.49 7.21 -31.95
C ARG A 900 -46.38 8.70 -31.68
N LYS A 901 -47.33 9.51 -32.16
CA LYS A 901 -47.43 10.94 -31.87
C LYS A 901 -47.57 11.18 -30.36
N ALA A 902 -48.49 10.47 -29.71
CA ALA A 902 -48.67 10.52 -28.26
C ALA A 902 -47.40 10.09 -27.46
N GLN A 903 -46.63 9.11 -27.96
CA GLN A 903 -45.36 8.71 -27.34
C GLN A 903 -44.25 9.77 -27.50
N ILE A 904 -44.20 10.46 -28.64
CA ILE A 904 -43.27 11.58 -28.85
C ILE A 904 -43.59 12.74 -27.88
N ASP A 905 -44.87 13.06 -27.70
CA ASP A 905 -45.30 14.15 -26.82
C ASP A 905 -45.07 13.83 -25.32
N ASP A 906 -45.29 12.58 -24.90
CA ASP A 906 -44.92 12.08 -23.56
C ASP A 906 -43.40 12.19 -23.32
N LEU A 907 -42.57 11.73 -24.25
CA LEU A 907 -41.10 11.83 -24.14
C LEU A 907 -40.60 13.28 -24.14
N LYS A 908 -41.19 14.16 -24.97
CA LYS A 908 -40.89 15.59 -24.93
C LYS A 908 -41.19 16.21 -23.56
N SER A 909 -42.34 15.87 -22.96
CA SER A 909 -42.69 16.36 -21.61
C SER A 909 -41.65 15.93 -20.55
N LYS A 910 -41.16 14.68 -20.64
CA LYS A 910 -40.11 14.14 -19.76
C LYS A 910 -38.76 14.80 -19.99
N LEU A 911 -38.41 15.08 -21.24
CA LEU A 911 -37.20 15.85 -21.57
C LEU A 911 -37.27 17.27 -20.99
N THR A 912 -38.40 17.97 -21.14
CA THR A 912 -38.60 19.30 -20.53
C THR A 912 -38.44 19.27 -19.01
N ILE A 913 -38.98 18.26 -18.32
CA ILE A 913 -38.82 18.08 -16.87
C ILE A 913 -37.34 17.86 -16.50
N LYS A 914 -36.61 17.03 -17.26
CA LYS A 914 -35.17 16.80 -17.06
C LYS A 914 -34.33 18.07 -17.29
N THR A 915 -34.59 18.82 -18.36
CA THR A 915 -33.90 20.09 -18.65
C THR A 915 -34.14 21.12 -17.55
N ASN A 916 -35.38 21.29 -17.09
CA ASN A 916 -35.71 22.19 -15.98
C ASN A 916 -35.00 21.78 -14.67
N ARG A 917 -34.84 20.46 -14.41
CA ARG A 917 -34.05 19.97 -13.27
C ARG A 917 -32.55 20.28 -13.42
N LEU A 918 -32.00 20.18 -14.64
CA LEU A 918 -30.61 20.56 -14.91
C LEU A 918 -30.36 22.05 -14.69
N GLU A 919 -31.25 22.94 -15.14
CA GLU A 919 -31.14 24.38 -14.87
C GLU A 919 -31.16 24.70 -13.37
N VAL A 920 -32.02 24.03 -12.60
CA VAL A 920 -32.06 24.17 -11.13
C VAL A 920 -30.77 23.67 -10.48
N LEU A 921 -30.25 22.52 -10.90
CA LEU A 921 -28.99 21.96 -10.38
C LEU A 921 -27.80 22.85 -10.69
N LEU A 922 -27.66 23.33 -11.93
CA LEU A 922 -26.60 24.26 -12.32
C LEU A 922 -26.66 25.57 -11.52
N LYS A 923 -27.86 26.07 -11.22
CA LYS A 923 -28.05 27.26 -10.37
C LYS A 923 -27.68 27.00 -8.90
N GLU A 924 -28.05 25.84 -8.34
CA GLU A 924 -27.64 25.40 -6.99
C GLU A 924 -26.11 25.29 -6.89
N MET A 925 -25.48 24.63 -7.88
CA MET A 925 -24.03 24.47 -7.99
C MET A 925 -23.30 25.81 -8.06
N THR A 926 -23.73 26.74 -8.92
CA THR A 926 -23.12 28.07 -9.02
C THR A 926 -23.27 28.86 -7.72
N THR A 927 -24.47 28.88 -7.12
CA THR A 927 -24.74 29.58 -5.85
C THR A 927 -23.93 29.01 -4.67
N LEU A 928 -23.58 27.72 -4.71
CA LEU A 928 -22.76 27.06 -3.70
C LEU A 928 -21.26 27.29 -3.96
N LYS A 929 -20.82 27.21 -5.21
CA LYS A 929 -19.44 27.53 -5.64
C LYS A 929 -19.06 28.97 -5.30
N GLU A 930 -19.94 29.94 -5.55
CA GLU A 930 -19.75 31.36 -5.21
C GLU A 930 -19.53 31.62 -3.71
N LYS A 931 -19.90 30.69 -2.83
CA LYS A 931 -19.62 30.76 -1.38
C LYS A 931 -18.34 30.00 -1.00
N TRP A 932 -18.16 28.81 -1.55
CA TRP A 932 -17.06 27.90 -1.21
C TRP A 932 -15.72 28.33 -1.80
N GLU A 933 -15.69 28.65 -3.11
CA GLU A 933 -14.44 28.95 -3.82
C GLU A 933 -13.71 30.20 -3.27
N PRO A 934 -14.38 31.34 -2.95
CA PRO A 934 -13.69 32.49 -2.37
C PRO A 934 -13.10 32.22 -0.99
N GLN A 935 -13.81 31.45 -0.14
CA GLN A 935 -13.30 31.08 1.18
C GLN A 935 -12.11 30.11 1.07
N LEU A 936 -12.17 29.12 0.17
CA LEU A 936 -11.07 28.20 -0.07
C LEU A 936 -9.83 28.92 -0.63
N ASN A 937 -10.02 29.85 -1.57
CA ASN A 937 -8.94 30.67 -2.11
C ASN A 937 -8.25 31.52 -1.02
N GLU A 938 -9.01 32.19 -0.16
CA GLU A 938 -8.44 32.97 0.94
C GLU A 938 -7.75 32.08 1.99
N LEU A 939 -8.32 30.91 2.31
CA LEU A 939 -7.70 29.92 3.19
C LEU A 939 -6.34 29.43 2.64
N VAL A 940 -6.28 28.99 1.37
CA VAL A 940 -5.03 28.51 0.78
C VAL A 940 -4.03 29.64 0.58
N LYS A 941 -4.47 30.86 0.32
CA LYS A 941 -3.62 32.07 0.29
C LYS A 941 -3.00 32.39 1.66
N GLN A 942 -3.73 32.21 2.76
CA GLN A 942 -3.20 32.34 4.12
C GLN A 942 -2.20 31.22 4.44
N ILE A 943 -2.52 29.96 4.08
CA ILE A 943 -1.60 28.82 4.23
C ILE A 943 -0.33 29.05 3.41
N SER A 944 -0.44 29.48 2.15
CA SER A 944 0.71 29.78 1.29
C SER A 944 1.55 30.89 1.86
N LYS A 945 0.95 31.97 2.39
CA LYS A 945 1.70 33.09 3.00
C LYS A 945 2.57 32.61 4.16
N GLU A 946 2.01 31.83 5.10
CA GLU A 946 2.79 31.34 6.24
C GLU A 946 3.76 30.21 5.86
N PHE A 947 3.47 29.44 4.79
CA PHE A 947 4.40 28.48 4.20
C PHE A 947 5.60 29.18 3.53
N SER A 948 5.37 30.24 2.73
CA SER A 948 6.44 31.07 2.15
C SER A 948 7.26 31.74 3.26
N ASN A 949 6.61 32.36 4.25
CA ASN A 949 7.28 32.93 5.43
C ASN A 949 8.15 31.91 6.18
N ALA A 950 7.75 30.63 6.22
CA ALA A 950 8.54 29.56 6.82
C ALA A 950 9.71 29.12 5.92
N PHE A 951 9.52 29.09 4.60
CA PHE A 951 10.53 28.70 3.61
C PHE A 951 11.64 29.75 3.40
N ASP A 952 11.28 31.04 3.32
CA ASP A 952 12.22 32.13 3.07
C ASP A 952 13.29 32.21 4.19
N ARG A 953 12.91 31.89 5.43
CA ARG A 953 13.81 31.78 6.60
C ARG A 953 14.87 30.68 6.46
N ILE A 954 14.62 29.67 5.64
CA ILE A 954 15.54 28.57 5.32
C ILE A 954 16.47 28.93 4.14
N GLY A 955 16.25 30.08 3.50
CA GLY A 955 16.90 30.43 2.22
C GLY A 955 16.38 29.61 1.04
N CYS A 956 15.10 29.23 1.08
CA CYS A 956 14.41 28.46 0.04
C CYS A 956 13.08 29.15 -0.28
N VAL A 957 12.46 28.87 -1.43
CA VAL A 957 11.15 29.44 -1.79
C VAL A 957 10.09 28.33 -1.78
N GLY A 958 8.97 28.56 -1.10
CA GLY A 958 7.82 27.66 -1.04
C GLY A 958 6.53 28.41 -1.35
N GLU A 959 5.61 27.76 -2.06
CA GLU A 959 4.30 28.30 -2.45
C GLU A 959 3.24 27.19 -2.43
N VAL A 960 1.99 27.52 -2.12
CA VAL A 960 0.87 26.55 -2.08
C VAL A 960 -0.23 27.06 -3.02
N ARG A 961 -0.70 26.19 -3.92
CA ARG A 961 -1.73 26.53 -4.91
C ARG A 961 -2.88 25.52 -4.90
N ILE A 962 -4.05 25.95 -5.38
CA ILE A 962 -5.18 25.07 -5.65
C ILE A 962 -5.05 24.52 -7.07
N SER A 963 -5.13 23.19 -7.19
CA SER A 963 -5.28 22.50 -8.47
C SER A 963 -6.79 22.42 -8.77
N THR A 964 -7.26 23.15 -9.79
CA THR A 964 -8.67 23.20 -10.16
C THR A 964 -9.02 22.19 -11.25
N ASN A 965 -10.27 21.74 -11.28
CA ASN A 965 -10.76 20.76 -12.26
C ASN A 965 -12.24 20.99 -12.60
N ASP A 966 -12.73 20.39 -13.69
CA ASP A 966 -14.17 20.37 -14.02
C ASP A 966 -14.99 19.52 -13.03
N ASP A 967 -14.32 18.70 -12.21
CA ASP A 967 -14.90 17.78 -11.26
C ASP A 967 -14.40 18.08 -9.84
N TYR A 968 -15.31 18.42 -8.92
CA TYR A 968 -14.96 18.90 -7.57
C TYR A 968 -14.27 17.84 -6.70
N ASP A 969 -14.43 16.56 -7.00
CA ASP A 969 -13.70 15.44 -6.38
C ASP A 969 -12.22 15.38 -6.78
N LYS A 970 -11.83 16.09 -7.85
CA LYS A 970 -10.46 16.17 -8.37
C LYS A 970 -9.78 17.52 -8.10
N TRP A 971 -10.47 18.44 -7.43
CA TRP A 971 -9.82 19.64 -6.90
C TRP A 971 -8.80 19.23 -5.84
N GLY A 972 -7.64 19.90 -5.80
CA GLY A 972 -6.55 19.52 -4.91
C GLY A 972 -5.69 20.70 -4.45
N ILE A 973 -4.69 20.40 -3.62
CA ILE A 973 -3.63 21.35 -3.25
C ILE A 973 -2.30 20.87 -3.81
N ASP A 974 -1.60 21.74 -4.53
CA ASP A 974 -0.22 21.55 -4.99
C ASP A 974 0.73 22.34 -4.08
N ILE A 975 1.66 21.65 -3.44
CA ILE A 975 2.78 22.26 -2.70
C ILE A 975 3.96 22.42 -3.67
N LEU A 976 4.36 23.65 -3.97
CA LEU A 976 5.51 23.96 -4.81
C LEU A 976 6.70 24.42 -3.96
N VAL A 977 7.90 23.91 -4.27
CA VAL A 977 9.14 24.28 -3.56
C VAL A 977 10.32 24.45 -4.51
N LYS A 978 11.30 25.24 -4.06
CA LYS A 978 12.58 25.53 -4.72
C LYS A 978 13.68 25.63 -3.65
N PHE A 979 14.65 24.71 -3.72
CA PHE A 979 15.77 24.61 -2.76
C PHE A 979 17.08 25.26 -3.25
N ARG A 980 17.13 25.74 -4.50
CA ARG A 980 18.34 26.33 -5.12
C ARG A 980 17.96 27.43 -6.09
N ASP A 981 18.74 28.50 -6.16
CA ASP A 981 18.42 29.70 -6.97
C ASP A 981 18.26 29.43 -8.47
N ASN A 982 19.05 28.48 -9.00
CA ASN A 982 19.03 28.09 -10.41
C ASN A 982 17.85 27.16 -10.79
N GLU A 983 17.03 26.73 -9.84
CA GLU A 983 15.89 25.83 -10.09
C GLU A 983 14.55 26.60 -10.19
N LYS A 984 13.59 26.03 -10.92
CA LYS A 984 12.20 26.53 -10.97
C LYS A 984 11.38 25.86 -9.86
N LEU A 985 10.41 26.61 -9.31
CA LEU A 985 9.37 26.08 -8.41
C LEU A 985 8.71 24.85 -9.04
N GLN A 986 8.62 23.76 -8.27
CA GLN A 986 8.11 22.46 -8.73
C GLN A 986 7.26 21.81 -7.65
N VAL A 987 6.24 21.07 -8.08
CA VAL A 987 5.34 20.32 -7.19
C VAL A 987 6.11 19.21 -6.46
N LEU A 988 5.88 19.11 -5.16
CA LEU A 988 6.45 18.13 -4.25
C LEU A 988 6.09 16.70 -4.71
N THR A 989 7.03 15.99 -5.32
CA THR A 989 6.78 14.67 -5.92
C THR A 989 7.86 13.66 -5.56
N GLY A 990 7.44 12.47 -5.11
CA GLY A 990 8.30 11.42 -4.56
C GLY A 990 9.30 10.77 -5.54
N GLN A 991 9.38 11.23 -6.79
CA GLN A 991 10.29 10.70 -7.81
C GLN A 991 11.53 11.59 -8.06
N ARG A 992 11.56 12.85 -7.58
CA ARG A 992 12.57 13.84 -8.02
C ARG A 992 13.39 14.50 -6.90
N GLN A 993 12.87 14.59 -5.68
CA GLN A 993 13.54 15.24 -4.55
C GLN A 993 14.19 14.22 -3.62
N SER A 994 15.19 14.64 -2.83
CA SER A 994 15.76 13.78 -1.80
C SER A 994 14.77 13.55 -0.65
N GLY A 995 14.96 12.44 0.09
CA GLY A 995 14.13 12.13 1.26
C GLY A 995 14.14 13.22 2.33
N GLY A 996 15.28 13.91 2.51
CA GLY A 996 15.41 15.02 3.46
C GLY A 996 14.63 16.27 3.01
N GLU A 997 14.82 16.71 1.76
CA GLU A 997 14.09 17.86 1.17
C GLU A 997 12.56 17.65 1.25
N ARG A 998 12.08 16.45 0.89
CA ARG A 998 10.64 16.14 0.98
C ARG A 998 10.13 16.20 2.42
N SER A 999 10.88 15.66 3.39
CA SER A 999 10.50 15.73 4.81
C SER A 999 10.44 17.18 5.31
N VAL A 1000 11.45 18.01 5.01
CA VAL A 1000 11.46 19.44 5.40
C VAL A 1000 10.24 20.18 4.85
N SER A 1001 9.93 20.02 3.56
CA SER A 1001 8.74 20.63 2.95
C SER A 1001 7.44 20.18 3.63
N THR A 1002 7.31 18.88 3.88
CA THR A 1002 6.13 18.28 4.51
C THR A 1002 5.94 18.84 5.93
N ILE A 1003 7.02 18.93 6.70
CA ILE A 1003 7.02 19.46 8.07
C ILE A 1003 6.67 20.95 8.08
N MET A 1004 7.28 21.75 7.21
CA MET A 1004 6.99 23.19 7.14
C MET A 1004 5.55 23.48 6.69
N TYR A 1005 4.99 22.67 5.78
CA TYR A 1005 3.58 22.78 5.40
C TYR A 1005 2.64 22.40 6.55
N LEU A 1006 2.93 21.29 7.25
CA LEU A 1006 2.20 20.90 8.46
C LEU A 1006 2.29 21.97 9.55
N MET A 1007 3.42 22.67 9.70
CA MET A 1007 3.58 23.77 10.65
C MET A 1007 2.78 25.02 10.23
N ALA A 1008 2.70 25.36 8.94
CA ALA A 1008 1.86 26.44 8.45
C ALA A 1008 0.36 26.14 8.64
N LEU A 1009 -0.08 24.90 8.34
CA LEU A 1009 -1.44 24.43 8.66
C LEU A 1009 -1.71 24.47 10.16
N GLN A 1010 -0.76 24.01 10.98
CA GLN A 1010 -0.88 24.05 12.43
C GLN A 1010 -1.04 25.49 12.93
N GLU A 1011 -0.28 26.47 12.42
CA GLU A 1011 -0.37 27.87 12.90
C GLU A 1011 -1.80 28.43 12.78
N LEU A 1012 -2.53 28.08 11.72
CA LEU A 1012 -3.93 28.46 11.49
C LEU A 1012 -4.97 27.54 12.18
N ALA A 1013 -4.60 26.31 12.55
CA ALA A 1013 -5.51 25.33 13.17
C ALA A 1013 -5.95 25.76 14.59
N LYS A 1014 -7.26 25.95 14.78
CA LYS A 1014 -7.93 26.44 16.01
C LYS A 1014 -7.95 25.41 17.17
N THR A 1015 -6.91 24.59 17.34
CA THR A 1015 -6.82 23.48 18.30
C THR A 1015 -6.16 23.90 19.63
N PRO A 1016 -6.62 23.42 20.80
CA PRO A 1016 -6.20 23.97 22.11
C PRO A 1016 -4.89 23.39 22.67
N PHE A 1017 -4.45 22.27 22.10
CA PHE A 1017 -3.09 21.75 22.22
C PHE A 1017 -2.72 20.95 20.97
N ARG A 1018 -1.43 20.76 20.71
CA ARG A 1018 -0.87 20.02 19.57
C ARG A 1018 0.21 19.05 20.04
N VAL A 1019 0.31 17.86 19.46
CA VAL A 1019 1.30 16.84 19.81
C VAL A 1019 2.04 16.36 18.57
N VAL A 1020 3.37 16.33 18.64
CA VAL A 1020 4.28 15.96 17.56
C VAL A 1020 5.34 15.00 18.08
N ASP A 1021 5.32 13.75 17.59
CA ASP A 1021 6.17 12.65 18.08
C ASP A 1021 7.24 12.25 17.05
N GLU A 1022 8.51 12.38 17.45
CA GLU A 1022 9.73 11.94 16.73
C GLU A 1022 9.93 12.50 15.30
N ILE A 1023 9.30 13.65 14.98
CA ILE A 1023 9.32 14.34 13.67
C ILE A 1023 10.72 14.66 13.12
N ASN A 1024 11.75 14.68 13.97
CA ASN A 1024 13.13 14.99 13.58
C ASN A 1024 13.94 13.77 13.09
N GLN A 1025 13.36 12.56 13.07
CA GLN A 1025 14.02 11.37 12.53
C GLN A 1025 14.12 11.40 11.00
N GLY A 1026 15.22 10.86 10.47
CA GLY A 1026 15.47 10.77 9.03
C GLY A 1026 15.96 12.07 8.35
N MET A 1027 16.05 13.18 9.09
CA MET A 1027 16.70 14.41 8.65
C MET A 1027 18.18 14.46 9.03
N ASP A 1028 18.93 15.37 8.42
CA ASP A 1028 20.32 15.68 8.79
C ASP A 1028 20.37 16.73 9.92
N PRO A 1029 21.50 16.85 10.65
CA PRO A 1029 21.61 17.77 11.78
C PRO A 1029 21.41 19.26 11.44
N ARG A 1030 21.54 19.64 10.15
CA ARG A 1030 21.25 21.01 9.70
C ARG A 1030 19.74 21.25 9.64
N ASN A 1031 18.98 20.39 8.95
CA ASN A 1031 17.54 20.54 8.83
C ASN A 1031 16.81 20.31 10.16
N GLU A 1032 17.30 19.41 11.02
CA GLU A 1032 16.80 19.26 12.39
C GLU A 1032 16.88 20.57 13.20
N ARG A 1033 18.00 21.29 13.15
CA ARG A 1033 18.18 22.59 13.83
C ARG A 1033 17.22 23.66 13.27
N LEU A 1034 17.02 23.70 11.96
CA LEU A 1034 16.14 24.66 11.27
C LEU A 1034 14.66 24.44 11.63
N VAL A 1035 14.20 23.18 11.61
CA VAL A 1035 12.85 22.80 12.08
C VAL A 1035 12.66 23.15 13.55
N HIS A 1036 13.65 22.88 14.42
CA HIS A 1036 13.58 23.18 15.84
C HIS A 1036 13.47 24.68 16.14
N SER A 1037 14.28 25.52 15.48
CA SER A 1037 14.20 26.99 15.63
C SER A 1037 12.82 27.51 15.21
N GLN A 1038 12.33 27.12 14.03
CA GLN A 1038 11.02 27.53 13.54
C GLN A 1038 9.88 27.03 14.47
N MET A 1039 10.00 25.83 15.05
CA MET A 1039 9.04 25.33 16.05
C MET A 1039 9.02 26.18 17.32
N ILE A 1040 10.18 26.61 17.85
CA ILE A 1040 10.24 27.54 18.99
C ILE A 1040 9.62 28.88 18.60
N GLN A 1041 10.00 29.46 17.45
CA GLN A 1041 9.48 30.74 16.98
C GLN A 1041 7.97 30.76 16.73
N THR A 1042 7.34 29.63 16.40
CA THR A 1042 5.87 29.54 16.27
C THR A 1042 5.18 29.13 17.58
N ALA A 1043 5.70 28.17 18.35
CA ALA A 1043 5.03 27.68 19.55
C ALA A 1043 5.13 28.62 20.77
N CYS A 1044 6.17 29.45 20.86
CA CYS A 1044 6.42 30.30 22.03
C CYS A 1044 5.85 31.73 21.95
N ARG A 1045 5.18 32.11 20.84
CA ARG A 1045 4.57 33.44 20.70
C ARG A 1045 3.47 33.66 21.76
N PRO A 1046 3.09 34.91 22.08
CA PRO A 1046 1.96 35.16 22.97
C PRO A 1046 0.65 34.55 22.41
N ASN A 1047 -0.19 34.01 23.29
CA ASN A 1047 -1.52 33.47 22.96
C ASN A 1047 -1.52 32.29 21.95
N THR A 1048 -0.46 31.49 21.91
CA THR A 1048 -0.40 30.23 21.14
C THR A 1048 -1.05 29.05 21.87
N ALA A 1049 -1.48 28.06 21.11
CA ALA A 1049 -1.92 26.77 21.64
C ALA A 1049 -0.74 26.02 22.30
N GLN A 1050 -1.06 25.22 23.31
CA GLN A 1050 -0.09 24.38 24.01
C GLN A 1050 0.55 23.36 23.05
N TYR A 1051 1.86 23.23 23.03
CA TYR A 1051 2.58 22.38 22.07
C TYR A 1051 3.37 21.30 22.81
N PHE A 1052 3.31 20.05 22.35
CA PHE A 1052 4.12 18.94 22.84
C PHE A 1052 5.03 18.45 21.72
N LEU A 1053 6.32 18.74 21.83
CA LEU A 1053 7.37 18.25 20.94
C LEU A 1053 8.12 17.11 21.63
N ILE A 1054 8.30 15.99 20.93
CA ILE A 1054 9.00 14.83 21.48
C ILE A 1054 10.13 14.43 20.54
N THR A 1055 11.35 14.36 21.08
CA THR A 1055 12.54 13.97 20.34
C THR A 1055 13.37 12.94 21.12
N PRO A 1056 13.91 11.91 20.45
CA PRO A 1056 14.91 11.01 21.03
C PRO A 1056 16.32 11.62 21.08
N LYS A 1057 16.53 12.76 20.42
CA LYS A 1057 17.83 13.29 20.02
C LYS A 1057 17.90 14.78 20.34
N LEU A 1058 18.63 15.14 21.39
CA LEU A 1058 19.13 16.51 21.52
C LEU A 1058 20.38 16.65 20.66
N LEU A 1059 20.38 17.66 19.81
CA LEU A 1059 21.60 18.20 19.24
C LEU A 1059 22.22 19.14 20.30
N PRO A 1060 23.57 19.29 20.34
CA PRO A 1060 24.16 20.42 21.03
C PRO A 1060 23.71 21.74 20.37
N ASP A 1061 23.89 22.86 21.07
CA ASP A 1061 23.67 24.23 20.56
C ASP A 1061 22.29 24.45 19.91
N LEU A 1062 21.25 23.89 20.52
CA LEU A 1062 19.86 24.24 20.21
C LEU A 1062 19.48 25.56 20.90
N GLU A 1063 18.62 26.33 20.23
CA GLU A 1063 17.98 27.51 20.83
C GLU A 1063 16.99 27.10 21.92
N TYR A 1064 16.80 27.96 22.92
CA TYR A 1064 15.84 27.79 24.02
C TYR A 1064 15.11 29.11 24.27
N HIS A 1065 13.88 29.04 24.79
CA HIS A 1065 13.04 30.20 25.07
C HIS A 1065 12.37 30.06 26.44
N GLU A 1066 12.17 31.15 27.18
CA GLU A 1066 11.70 31.11 28.59
C GLU A 1066 10.35 30.41 28.78
N ARG A 1067 9.45 30.50 27.78
CA ARG A 1067 8.15 29.81 27.76
C ARG A 1067 8.22 28.32 27.39
N MET A 1068 9.42 27.76 27.21
CA MET A 1068 9.62 26.35 26.89
C MET A 1068 9.87 25.54 28.16
N LYS A 1069 9.07 24.48 28.37
CA LYS A 1069 9.21 23.56 29.50
C LYS A 1069 9.82 22.24 29.03
N ILE A 1070 10.98 21.89 29.57
CA ILE A 1070 11.63 20.60 29.29
C ILE A 1070 11.14 19.55 30.29
N LEU A 1071 10.73 18.38 29.77
CA LEU A 1071 10.24 17.24 30.54
C LEU A 1071 11.18 16.05 30.30
N CYS A 1072 12.13 15.87 31.22
CA CYS A 1072 13.14 14.82 31.15
C CYS A 1072 12.59 13.47 31.65
N ILE A 1073 12.54 12.46 30.79
CA ILE A 1073 12.20 11.08 31.16
C ILE A 1073 13.50 10.30 31.36
N TYR A 1074 13.76 9.96 32.62
CA TYR A 1074 14.82 9.05 33.03
C TYR A 1074 14.20 7.77 33.61
N ASN A 1075 14.77 6.63 33.25
CA ASN A 1075 14.33 5.31 33.68
C ASN A 1075 15.57 4.40 33.63
N GLY A 1076 15.94 3.78 34.75
CA GLY A 1076 17.12 2.94 34.84
C GLY A 1076 17.27 2.25 36.20
N GLU A 1077 17.90 1.09 36.19
CA GLU A 1077 18.07 0.17 37.33
C GLU A 1077 18.81 0.77 38.54
N TRP A 1078 19.57 1.86 38.33
CA TRP A 1078 20.38 2.54 39.33
C TRP A 1078 19.76 3.86 39.83
N GLN A 1079 18.47 4.10 39.56
CA GLN A 1079 17.76 5.30 39.98
C GLN A 1079 17.35 5.20 41.47
N PRO A 1080 17.72 6.17 42.34
CA PRO A 1080 17.25 6.20 43.72
C PRO A 1080 15.75 6.52 43.79
N GLU A 1081 15.04 5.95 44.76
CA GLU A 1081 13.59 6.14 44.97
C GLU A 1081 13.18 7.61 45.06
N THR A 1082 14.06 8.46 45.60
CA THR A 1082 13.92 9.93 45.59
C THR A 1082 15.20 10.60 45.12
N MET A 1083 15.15 11.31 44.00
CA MET A 1083 16.27 12.06 43.42
C MET A 1083 16.10 13.57 43.67
N ASP A 1084 16.97 14.18 44.48
CA ASP A 1084 16.99 15.64 44.65
C ASP A 1084 17.74 16.30 43.49
N TRP A 1085 16.98 16.65 42.45
CA TRP A 1085 17.49 17.35 41.28
C TRP A 1085 18.05 18.74 41.57
N ARG A 1086 17.61 19.45 42.62
CA ARG A 1086 18.19 20.76 42.97
C ARG A 1086 19.60 20.58 43.48
N LYS A 1087 19.78 19.68 44.47
CA LYS A 1087 21.09 19.34 45.02
C LYS A 1087 22.05 18.77 43.96
N TYR A 1088 21.54 17.98 43.00
CA TYR A 1088 22.33 17.51 41.86
C TYR A 1088 22.78 18.65 40.94
N ILE A 1089 21.87 19.55 40.56
CA ILE A 1089 22.18 20.69 39.66
C ILE A 1089 23.12 21.69 40.35
N GLU A 1090 22.92 21.96 41.64
CA GLU A 1090 23.82 22.82 42.43
C GLU A 1090 25.22 22.22 42.56
N ALA A 1091 25.34 20.90 42.80
CA ALA A 1091 26.63 20.21 42.82
C ALA A 1091 27.32 20.23 41.45
N ARG A 1092 26.56 20.11 40.35
CA ARG A 1092 27.08 20.19 38.98
C ARG A 1092 27.49 21.59 38.56
N LYS A 1093 26.81 22.65 39.02
CA LYS A 1093 27.26 24.03 38.81
C LYS A 1093 28.59 24.27 39.52
N LYS A 1094 28.69 23.86 40.79
CA LYS A 1094 29.92 23.89 41.61
C LYS A 1094 31.05 22.95 41.16
N SER A 1095 30.91 22.25 40.02
CA SER A 1095 31.98 21.45 39.39
C SER A 1095 32.30 21.90 37.96
N ASN A 1096 31.75 23.06 37.56
CA ASN A 1096 31.88 23.65 36.23
C ASN A 1096 32.28 25.15 36.30
N ASP A 1097 32.18 25.76 37.48
CA ASP A 1097 33.06 26.84 37.96
C ASP A 1097 34.38 26.23 38.48
#